data_AF-A0A0M7DHV3-F1
#
_entry.id   AF-A0A0M7DHV3-F1
#
_cell.length_a   1.000
_cell.length_b   1.000
_cell.length_c   1.000
_cell.angle_alpha   90.00
_cell.angle_beta   90.00
_cell.angle_gamma   90.00
#
_symmetry.space_group_name_H-M   'P 1'
#
loop_
_entity.id
_entity.type
_entity.pdbx_description
1 polymer ?
#
loop_
_entity_poly.entity_id
_entity_poly.type
_entity_poly.pdbx_seq_one_letter_code
_entity_poly.pdbx_strand_id
1 'polypeptide(L)'
;MKIEDFERCAGKYLDVRSLDKWPSANYRWSSIDDFLGCSDIVSGIHSIALEDSSILDVYVDLKVDAPVYVYFHGNCPRADDFKLPVFSGSNVLESLRVTRVVFSDPGLLMDSSLELSWHAGSSRCNLQSAYKAILRKIIGLFTVPEVVFWGGSGGGFAALYYSFFFPGSTAMVWNPQIDILKYLEEPVAKYLDLGFGTRAGDAKPIADHVVHDVAELYRNGYRNRVIYIQNADDWHVQDHLVSFLDALGVDAPSIISSGHNGMVAEDIYLFLGDFSVGHEPPSNVVIHCALRECYAAHGDPRCFDFGRLIEGGHGIGGQCPAWLREGLMGRKIPFFRSDWAHYAAAPAVEADRPYAIKFSTGLTLDFGDFANVDWLVEFDRDATDNIHELYSLTHVGRLLSAYEETRSRAYFLAALGILRSFFDFIEDPDNFDLMMRNRGYSSADHSVSVRSNVFMKFLQIVIAEPTIAGADQGVVDSVIVNLWNAGDYFSNPKNIYPSNHGMMSCLTLAQIANQFRNQGYLSNHYLRRAHVAMLGLIGDSLDRDGWANENTVGYHSFICRLLENYIEYCDKNNLPMVDGERLCVFLRQAKQALEFAVRQDGSIPPIGDSPLYRSEIPSINSSKFFSESGFLIIKDEKIYLTLVCGSRSSNHKQADDSSVTLHYGGEDLIIDGGSYSYDSADIYRKHLVSARGHSGLFVASAADIAPRAYLRQRHVACIDEYVETSSGRFASCRYTLEQDQFECERRLFVDYDGCVLLADRATAQTHESLFCQSFLLAPQLKFVKRIGNAWVFEGSKFGLVVSQSAFDDFSLEIGRVDVPLAGWCSVDWRKLLPTNQLQFFQRGSEARFLTRIRIFDKKSRTDLSEYCVPPVAADARQYLGADGFDVVVPG
;
A
#
# COMPACT_ATOMS: atom_id res chain seq x y z
N MET A 1 -35.25 -10.70 45.33
CA MET A 1 -36.30 -10.01 44.55
C MET A 1 -36.82 -10.97 43.49
N LYS A 2 -38.01 -10.74 42.89
CA LYS A 2 -38.51 -11.63 41.81
C LYS A 2 -37.92 -11.18 40.47
N ILE A 3 -37.73 -12.12 39.53
CA ILE A 3 -37.30 -11.83 38.13
C ILE A 3 -38.15 -10.72 37.47
N GLU A 4 -39.42 -10.60 37.86
CA GLU A 4 -40.34 -9.53 37.45
C GLU A 4 -39.78 -8.10 37.69
N ASP A 5 -38.99 -7.90 38.75
CA ASP A 5 -38.37 -6.59 39.04
C ASP A 5 -37.22 -6.26 38.08
N PHE A 6 -36.46 -7.27 37.63
CA PHE A 6 -35.42 -7.11 36.61
C PHE A 6 -36.04 -6.75 35.25
N GLU A 7 -37.12 -7.43 34.82
CA GLU A 7 -37.78 -7.14 33.54
C GLU A 7 -38.34 -5.71 33.51
N ARG A 8 -38.90 -5.23 34.62
CA ARG A 8 -39.36 -3.84 34.74
C ARG A 8 -38.20 -2.84 34.62
N CYS A 9 -37.03 -3.17 35.17
CA CYS A 9 -35.83 -2.37 35.04
C CYS A 9 -35.33 -2.35 33.58
N ALA A 10 -35.20 -3.53 32.97
CA ALA A 10 -34.72 -3.71 31.60
C ALA A 10 -35.62 -3.06 30.55
N GLY A 11 -36.94 -3.07 30.79
CA GLY A 11 -37.93 -2.42 29.92
C GLY A 11 -37.70 -0.91 29.72
N LYS A 12 -36.99 -0.23 30.63
CA LYS A 12 -36.67 1.19 30.50
C LYS A 12 -35.61 1.50 29.44
N TYR A 13 -34.84 0.49 29.02
CA TYR A 13 -33.64 0.67 28.21
C TYR A 13 -33.72 0.01 26.83
N LEU A 14 -34.91 -0.43 26.37
CA LEU A 14 -35.09 -1.17 25.11
C LEU A 14 -34.58 -0.40 23.87
N ASP A 15 -34.65 0.92 23.90
CA ASP A 15 -34.21 1.77 22.80
C ASP A 15 -32.68 1.91 22.74
N VAL A 16 -32.00 1.82 23.89
CA VAL A 16 -30.55 2.10 24.02
C VAL A 16 -29.72 0.89 24.41
N ARG A 17 -30.35 -0.28 24.66
CA ARG A 17 -29.69 -1.51 25.11
C ARG A 17 -30.21 -2.73 24.34
N SER A 18 -29.30 -3.54 23.80
CA SER A 18 -29.60 -4.85 23.19
C SER A 18 -28.41 -5.81 23.34
N LEU A 19 -28.72 -7.06 23.68
CA LEU A 19 -27.74 -8.16 23.76
C LEU A 19 -27.65 -8.96 22.46
N ASP A 20 -28.51 -8.70 21.47
CA ASP A 20 -28.68 -9.56 20.28
C ASP A 20 -27.42 -9.61 19.40
N LYS A 21 -26.57 -8.57 19.49
CA LYS A 21 -25.30 -8.49 18.78
C LYS A 21 -24.21 -9.42 19.34
N TRP A 22 -24.42 -10.05 20.50
CA TRP A 22 -23.42 -10.89 21.16
C TRP A 22 -23.85 -12.37 21.16
N PRO A 23 -23.11 -13.27 20.50
CA PRO A 23 -23.44 -14.69 20.43
C PRO A 23 -23.04 -15.41 21.73
N SER A 24 -23.69 -15.11 22.84
CA SER A 24 -23.36 -15.64 24.17
C SER A 24 -24.61 -15.93 25.00
N ALA A 25 -24.49 -16.87 25.95
CA ALA A 25 -25.55 -17.13 26.90
C ALA A 25 -25.76 -15.91 27.81
N ASN A 26 -27.02 -15.61 28.16
CA ASN A 26 -27.38 -14.44 28.95
C ASN A 26 -28.00 -14.87 30.29
N TYR A 27 -27.46 -14.36 31.40
CA TYR A 27 -27.89 -14.64 32.76
C TYR A 27 -28.36 -13.35 33.43
N ARG A 28 -29.47 -13.42 34.18
CA ARG A 28 -30.12 -12.25 34.78
C ARG A 28 -30.12 -12.37 36.30
N TRP A 29 -29.77 -11.28 36.97
CA TRP A 29 -29.68 -11.20 38.43
C TRP A 29 -30.49 -10.00 38.92
N SER A 30 -31.42 -10.25 39.84
CA SER A 30 -32.29 -9.20 40.39
C SER A 30 -31.58 -8.22 41.32
N SER A 31 -30.35 -8.53 41.74
CA SER A 31 -29.49 -7.65 42.53
C SER A 31 -28.04 -8.16 42.51
N ILE A 32 -27.12 -7.33 43.00
CA ILE A 32 -25.72 -7.74 43.25
C ILE A 32 -25.67 -8.89 44.26
N ASP A 33 -26.47 -8.84 45.33
CA ASP A 33 -26.50 -9.90 46.35
C ASP A 33 -26.92 -11.25 45.77
N ASP A 34 -27.89 -11.24 44.85
CA ASP A 34 -28.33 -12.46 44.15
C ASP A 34 -27.20 -13.04 43.27
N PHE A 35 -26.41 -12.18 42.61
CA PHE A 35 -25.22 -12.61 41.87
C PHE A 35 -24.13 -13.16 42.79
N LEU A 36 -23.83 -12.48 43.90
CA LEU A 36 -22.79 -12.92 44.85
C LEU A 36 -23.16 -14.23 45.56
N GLY A 37 -24.46 -14.43 45.83
CA GLY A 37 -25.01 -15.61 46.47
C GLY A 37 -25.12 -16.85 45.58
N CYS A 38 -24.90 -16.73 44.26
CA CYS A 38 -24.97 -17.88 43.36
C CYS A 38 -23.85 -18.89 43.64
N SER A 39 -24.14 -20.19 43.47
CA SER A 39 -23.15 -21.26 43.68
C SER A 39 -22.11 -21.31 42.55
N ASP A 40 -22.57 -21.10 41.31
CA ASP A 40 -21.78 -21.29 40.11
C ASP A 40 -21.92 -20.09 39.17
N ILE A 41 -20.78 -19.55 38.75
CA ILE A 41 -20.69 -18.58 37.65
C ILE A 41 -20.21 -19.34 36.43
N VAL A 42 -20.84 -19.09 35.28
CA VAL A 42 -20.56 -19.76 34.01
C VAL A 42 -20.22 -18.74 32.94
N SER A 43 -19.60 -19.16 31.84
CA SER A 43 -19.29 -18.22 30.75
C SER A 43 -20.57 -17.67 30.09
N GLY A 44 -20.60 -16.37 29.82
CA GLY A 44 -21.71 -15.65 29.21
C GLY A 44 -21.79 -14.19 29.67
N ILE A 45 -22.89 -13.53 29.32
CA ILE A 45 -23.20 -12.17 29.74
C ILE A 45 -24.07 -12.25 31.00
N HIS A 46 -23.62 -11.61 32.08
CA HIS A 46 -24.38 -11.48 33.32
C HIS A 46 -24.93 -10.04 33.40
N SER A 47 -26.25 -9.92 33.34
CA SER A 47 -26.98 -8.66 33.53
C SER A 47 -27.49 -8.56 34.96
N ILE A 48 -27.00 -7.58 35.71
CA ILE A 48 -27.24 -7.41 37.14
C ILE A 48 -27.98 -6.08 37.36
N ALA A 49 -29.16 -6.13 37.99
CA ALA A 49 -29.86 -4.91 38.39
C ALA A 49 -29.14 -4.20 39.54
N LEU A 50 -29.00 -2.88 39.42
CA LEU A 50 -28.33 -2.01 40.39
C LEU A 50 -29.34 -1.21 41.23
N GLU A 51 -28.86 -0.64 42.34
CA GLU A 51 -29.68 0.11 43.31
C GLU A 51 -30.40 1.31 42.71
N ASP A 52 -29.80 1.96 41.70
CA ASP A 52 -30.36 3.11 41.00
C ASP A 52 -31.34 2.74 39.87
N SER A 53 -31.73 1.46 39.78
CA SER A 53 -32.52 0.91 38.68
C SER A 53 -31.84 1.00 37.30
N SER A 54 -30.50 1.03 37.26
CA SER A 54 -29.73 0.74 36.05
C SER A 54 -29.38 -0.76 35.95
N ILE A 55 -28.77 -1.17 34.84
CA ILE A 55 -28.36 -2.56 34.59
C ILE A 55 -26.87 -2.59 34.28
N LEU A 56 -26.11 -3.31 35.10
CA LEU A 56 -24.73 -3.66 34.83
C LEU A 56 -24.67 -4.91 33.96
N ASP A 57 -24.00 -4.79 32.82
CA ASP A 57 -23.68 -5.92 31.95
C ASP A 57 -22.19 -6.25 32.05
N VAL A 58 -21.89 -7.50 32.44
CA VAL A 58 -20.52 -8.02 32.46
C VAL A 58 -20.43 -9.29 31.61
N TYR A 59 -19.49 -9.31 30.67
CA TYR A 59 -19.16 -10.50 29.90
C TYR A 59 -18.06 -11.28 30.62
N VAL A 60 -18.28 -12.58 30.82
CA VAL A 60 -17.35 -13.49 31.49
C VAL A 60 -17.07 -14.68 30.57
N ASP A 61 -15.79 -14.93 30.26
CA ASP A 61 -15.33 -16.18 29.63
C ASP A 61 -14.35 -16.86 30.58
N LEU A 62 -14.81 -17.88 31.31
CA LEU A 62 -14.02 -18.60 32.29
C LEU A 62 -13.07 -19.62 31.65
N LYS A 63 -11.81 -19.61 32.08
CA LYS A 63 -10.80 -20.63 31.80
C LYS A 63 -10.18 -21.08 33.12
N VAL A 64 -10.33 -22.36 33.45
CA VAL A 64 -9.77 -22.95 34.67
C VAL A 64 -8.25 -22.83 34.69
N ASP A 65 -7.71 -22.45 35.84
CA ASP A 65 -6.28 -22.26 36.14
C ASP A 65 -5.54 -21.30 35.18
N ALA A 66 -6.27 -20.33 34.61
CA ALA A 66 -5.70 -19.32 33.71
C ALA A 66 -5.66 -17.93 34.38
N PRO A 67 -4.75 -17.04 33.96
CA PRO A 67 -4.77 -15.63 34.37
C PRO A 67 -6.13 -14.98 34.09
N VAL A 68 -6.54 -14.03 34.94
CA VAL A 68 -7.78 -13.26 34.77
C VAL A 68 -7.44 -11.90 34.17
N TYR A 69 -8.02 -11.58 33.02
CA TYR A 69 -7.85 -10.30 32.35
C TYR A 69 -9.17 -9.53 32.40
N VAL A 70 -9.13 -8.38 33.08
CA VAL A 70 -10.29 -7.53 33.35
C VAL A 70 -10.18 -6.26 32.50
N TYR A 71 -11.10 -6.10 31.55
CA TYR A 71 -11.11 -4.94 30.65
C TYR A 71 -12.14 -3.90 31.06
N PHE A 72 -11.73 -2.63 30.98
CA PHE A 72 -12.61 -1.46 31.09
C PHE A 72 -12.49 -0.61 29.82
N HIS A 73 -13.62 -0.34 29.16
CA HIS A 73 -13.63 0.57 28.03
C HIS A 73 -13.48 2.04 28.47
N GLY A 74 -12.85 2.85 27.61
CA GLY A 74 -12.80 4.30 27.75
C GLY A 74 -14.01 5.00 27.14
N ASN A 75 -13.80 6.20 26.59
CA ASN A 75 -14.84 6.98 25.93
C ASN A 75 -15.52 6.18 24.80
N CYS A 76 -16.85 6.26 24.73
CA CYS A 76 -17.66 5.50 23.77
C CYS A 76 -18.55 6.45 22.94
N PRO A 77 -18.01 7.06 21.86
CA PRO A 77 -18.80 7.86 20.94
C PRO A 77 -20.00 7.09 20.39
N ARG A 78 -21.19 7.69 20.40
CA ARG A 78 -22.43 7.00 20.01
C ARG A 78 -22.93 7.43 18.62
N ALA A 79 -23.01 6.46 17.71
CA ALA A 79 -23.76 6.59 16.47
C ALA A 79 -25.27 6.46 16.73
N ASP A 80 -26.10 6.95 15.79
CA ASP A 80 -27.57 7.04 15.92
C ASP A 80 -28.28 5.69 16.22
N ASP A 81 -27.65 4.56 15.92
CA ASP A 81 -28.16 3.20 16.13
C ASP A 81 -27.39 2.38 17.18
N PHE A 82 -26.45 3.02 17.90
CA PHE A 82 -25.61 2.32 18.86
C PHE A 82 -26.38 1.92 20.12
N LYS A 83 -26.36 0.63 20.46
CA LYS A 83 -26.96 0.09 21.69
C LYS A 83 -25.91 -0.54 22.61
N LEU A 84 -26.01 -0.26 23.91
CA LEU A 84 -25.23 -0.92 24.97
C LEU A 84 -25.62 -2.40 25.10
N PRO A 85 -24.75 -3.29 25.62
CA PRO A 85 -23.45 -3.03 26.25
C PRO A 85 -22.26 -2.92 25.29
N VAL A 86 -21.13 -2.44 25.82
CA VAL A 86 -19.81 -2.37 25.17
C VAL A 86 -18.91 -3.48 25.71
N PHE A 87 -18.65 -4.50 24.89
CA PHE A 87 -17.65 -5.55 25.18
C PHE A 87 -16.48 -5.50 24.19
N SER A 88 -16.01 -4.29 23.89
CA SER A 88 -14.78 -4.07 23.12
C SER A 88 -13.56 -4.69 23.84
N GLY A 89 -12.43 -4.83 23.16
CA GLY A 89 -11.21 -5.39 23.75
C GLY A 89 -11.14 -6.92 23.81
N SER A 90 -12.29 -7.63 23.81
CA SER A 90 -12.36 -9.10 23.88
C SER A 90 -11.55 -9.82 22.78
N ASN A 91 -11.54 -9.28 21.55
CA ASN A 91 -10.82 -9.86 20.41
C ASN A 91 -9.29 -9.69 20.52
N VAL A 92 -8.82 -8.70 21.29
CA VAL A 92 -7.39 -8.45 21.49
C VAL A 92 -6.76 -9.56 22.34
N LEU A 93 -7.55 -10.34 23.07
CA LEU A 93 -7.09 -11.47 23.89
C LEU A 93 -7.26 -12.83 23.20
N GLU A 94 -7.68 -12.88 21.93
CA GLU A 94 -8.19 -14.11 21.29
C GLU A 94 -7.19 -15.29 21.33
N SER A 95 -5.89 -15.03 21.13
CA SER A 95 -4.86 -16.07 21.15
C SER A 95 -4.30 -16.41 22.53
N LEU A 96 -4.73 -15.71 23.59
CA LEU A 96 -4.26 -15.95 24.96
C LEU A 96 -5.25 -16.86 25.70
N ARG A 97 -4.73 -17.86 26.40
CA ARG A 97 -5.52 -18.69 27.32
C ARG A 97 -5.69 -17.93 28.63
N VAL A 98 -6.72 -17.10 28.70
CA VAL A 98 -7.06 -16.25 29.87
C VAL A 98 -8.55 -16.32 30.18
N THR A 99 -8.90 -16.17 31.46
CA THR A 99 -10.27 -15.83 31.86
C THR A 99 -10.52 -14.36 31.53
N ARG A 100 -11.57 -14.06 30.77
CA ARG A 100 -11.89 -12.69 30.35
C ARG A 100 -13.06 -12.17 31.18
N VAL A 101 -12.92 -10.98 31.74
CA VAL A 101 -13.99 -10.26 32.43
C VAL A 101 -14.09 -8.86 31.83
N VAL A 102 -15.21 -8.53 31.22
CA VAL A 102 -15.38 -7.29 30.46
C VAL A 102 -16.61 -6.55 30.94
N PHE A 103 -16.42 -5.38 31.53
CA PHE A 103 -17.52 -4.55 32.03
C PHE A 103 -17.96 -3.53 30.98
N SER A 104 -19.27 -3.43 30.80
CA SER A 104 -19.90 -2.28 30.15
C SER A 104 -20.37 -1.31 31.22
N ASP A 105 -19.91 -0.06 31.16
CA ASP A 105 -20.23 0.97 32.16
C ASP A 105 -21.74 1.32 32.12
N PRO A 106 -22.50 1.01 33.19
CA PRO A 106 -23.93 1.29 33.24
C PRO A 106 -24.23 2.78 33.39
N GLY A 107 -23.25 3.62 33.73
CA GLY A 107 -23.43 5.07 33.76
C GLY A 107 -23.86 5.63 32.39
N LEU A 108 -23.46 4.98 31.30
CA LEU A 108 -23.84 5.37 29.94
C LEU A 108 -25.33 5.15 29.63
N LEU A 109 -26.08 4.44 30.49
CA LEU A 109 -27.53 4.29 30.40
C LEU A 109 -28.30 5.52 30.91
N MET A 110 -27.64 6.45 31.59
CA MET A 110 -28.29 7.63 32.18
C MET A 110 -28.88 8.57 31.11
N ASP A 111 -28.16 8.74 30.00
CA ASP A 111 -28.56 9.61 28.89
C ASP A 111 -27.87 9.13 27.61
N SER A 112 -28.49 9.29 26.43
CA SER A 112 -27.97 8.85 25.12
C SER A 112 -26.86 9.74 24.54
N SER A 113 -26.48 10.81 25.23
CA SER A 113 -25.37 11.67 24.85
C SER A 113 -24.15 11.60 25.80
N LEU A 114 -24.25 10.92 26.96
CA LEU A 114 -23.11 10.66 27.85
C LEU A 114 -22.20 9.53 27.33
N GLU A 115 -20.97 9.84 26.95
CA GLU A 115 -20.06 8.88 26.29
C GLU A 115 -19.01 8.26 27.24
N LEU A 116 -18.85 8.83 28.45
CA LEU A 116 -17.88 8.39 29.44
C LEU A 116 -18.37 8.60 30.87
N SER A 117 -18.20 7.61 31.74
CA SER A 117 -18.51 7.66 33.19
C SER A 117 -17.48 6.92 34.07
N TRP A 118 -16.30 6.63 33.54
CA TRP A 118 -15.11 6.11 34.24
C TRP A 118 -15.31 4.83 35.07
N HIS A 119 -16.41 4.10 34.89
CA HIS A 119 -16.82 2.97 35.73
C HIS A 119 -16.87 3.33 37.23
N ALA A 120 -17.10 4.62 37.54
CA ALA A 120 -16.97 5.16 38.89
C ALA A 120 -18.29 5.15 39.66
N GLY A 121 -19.40 5.44 38.98
CA GLY A 121 -20.75 5.37 39.51
C GLY A 121 -21.49 6.69 39.47
N SER A 122 -22.35 6.92 40.46
CA SER A 122 -23.19 8.11 40.55
C SER A 122 -23.48 8.42 42.02
N SER A 123 -24.22 9.50 42.26
CA SER A 123 -24.77 9.81 43.59
C SER A 123 -25.69 8.70 44.13
N ARG A 124 -26.26 7.88 43.24
CA ARG A 124 -27.25 6.83 43.59
C ARG A 124 -26.70 5.41 43.49
N CYS A 125 -25.55 5.21 42.84
CA CYS A 125 -24.95 3.89 42.67
C CYS A 125 -23.43 3.94 42.83
N ASN A 126 -22.91 3.16 43.77
CA ASN A 126 -21.47 3.01 43.96
C ASN A 126 -20.94 1.84 43.09
N LEU A 127 -20.65 2.10 41.82
CA LEU A 127 -20.12 1.09 40.89
C LEU A 127 -18.77 0.56 41.35
N GLN A 128 -17.91 1.42 41.91
CA GLN A 128 -16.64 1.01 42.47
C GLN A 128 -16.78 -0.11 43.51
N SER A 129 -17.76 -0.01 44.41
CA SER A 129 -18.04 -1.05 45.39
C SER A 129 -18.64 -2.30 44.77
N ALA A 130 -19.59 -2.14 43.83
CA ALA A 130 -20.22 -3.24 43.10
C ALA A 130 -19.20 -4.09 42.32
N TYR A 131 -18.36 -3.45 41.52
CA TYR A 131 -17.34 -4.09 40.69
C TYR A 131 -16.33 -4.84 41.55
N LYS A 132 -15.86 -4.24 42.66
CA LYS A 132 -14.96 -4.92 43.61
C LYS A 132 -15.57 -6.20 44.17
N ALA A 133 -16.86 -6.19 44.52
CA ALA A 133 -17.54 -7.37 45.05
C ALA A 133 -17.66 -8.47 43.98
N ILE A 134 -18.09 -8.10 42.76
CA ILE A 134 -18.19 -9.02 41.61
C ILE A 134 -16.82 -9.62 41.27
N LEU A 135 -15.79 -8.79 41.19
CA LEU A 135 -14.43 -9.22 40.86
C LEU A 135 -13.86 -10.17 41.92
N ARG A 136 -14.05 -9.89 43.21
CA ARG A 136 -13.64 -10.82 44.29
C ARG A 136 -14.33 -12.17 44.16
N LYS A 137 -15.62 -12.18 43.81
CA LYS A 137 -16.37 -13.42 43.58
C LYS A 137 -15.79 -14.20 42.39
N ILE A 138 -15.58 -13.55 41.24
CA ILE A 138 -15.09 -14.21 40.01
C ILE A 138 -13.64 -14.69 40.19
N ILE A 139 -12.75 -13.82 40.68
CA ILE A 139 -11.33 -14.15 40.90
C ILE A 139 -11.18 -15.26 41.96
N GLY A 140 -12.06 -15.28 42.97
CA GLY A 140 -12.06 -16.29 44.02
C GLY A 140 -12.60 -17.67 43.62
N LEU A 141 -13.08 -17.87 42.39
CA LEU A 141 -13.58 -19.17 41.93
C LEU A 141 -12.46 -20.22 41.78
N PHE A 142 -11.25 -19.77 41.45
CA PHE A 142 -10.10 -20.63 41.16
C PHE A 142 -8.81 -20.07 41.76
N THR A 143 -7.77 -20.89 41.84
CA THR A 143 -6.42 -20.38 42.07
C THR A 143 -5.95 -19.73 40.77
N VAL A 144 -5.92 -18.40 40.76
CA VAL A 144 -5.49 -17.64 39.59
C VAL A 144 -3.98 -17.40 39.66
N PRO A 145 -3.22 -17.70 38.60
CA PRO A 145 -1.78 -17.42 38.57
C PRO A 145 -1.51 -15.90 38.54
N GLU A 146 -2.44 -15.12 37.98
CA GLU A 146 -2.32 -13.68 37.85
C GLU A 146 -3.67 -13.02 37.57
N VAL A 147 -3.79 -11.73 37.94
CA VAL A 147 -4.89 -10.85 37.57
C VAL A 147 -4.32 -9.60 36.89
N VAL A 148 -4.80 -9.29 35.69
CA VAL A 148 -4.42 -8.09 34.93
C VAL A 148 -5.66 -7.24 34.69
N PHE A 149 -5.64 -5.99 35.16
CA PHE A 149 -6.63 -4.97 34.85
C PHE A 149 -6.08 -4.09 33.74
N TRP A 150 -6.85 -3.86 32.68
CA TRP A 150 -6.34 -3.11 31.53
C TRP A 150 -7.41 -2.25 30.85
N GLY A 151 -6.94 -1.17 30.25
CA GLY A 151 -7.77 -0.15 29.61
C GLY A 151 -6.99 1.13 29.38
N GLY A 152 -7.47 1.99 28.48
CA GLY A 152 -6.87 3.30 28.24
C GLY A 152 -7.84 4.43 28.50
N SER A 153 -7.30 5.65 28.61
CA SER A 153 -8.10 6.85 28.90
C SER A 153 -9.00 6.59 30.12
N GLY A 154 -10.33 6.68 29.99
CA GLY A 154 -11.26 6.48 31.12
C GLY A 154 -11.33 5.04 31.63
N GLY A 155 -11.02 4.07 30.76
CA GLY A 155 -10.83 2.68 31.17
C GLY A 155 -9.51 2.47 31.90
N GLY A 156 -8.49 3.29 31.61
CA GLY A 156 -7.22 3.30 32.31
C GLY A 156 -7.34 3.80 33.75
N PHE A 157 -8.18 4.82 33.98
CA PHE A 157 -8.58 5.25 35.33
C PHE A 157 -9.17 4.07 36.13
N ALA A 158 -10.16 3.39 35.55
CA ALA A 158 -10.80 2.24 36.17
C ALA A 158 -9.80 1.11 36.44
N ALA A 159 -8.95 0.77 35.47
CA ALA A 159 -7.94 -0.28 35.63
C ALA A 159 -6.96 0.00 36.78
N LEU A 160 -6.45 1.24 36.89
CA LEU A 160 -5.58 1.65 38.01
C LEU A 160 -6.30 1.59 39.35
N TYR A 161 -7.55 2.10 39.41
CA TYR A 161 -8.37 2.09 40.62
C TYR A 161 -8.64 0.66 41.10
N TYR A 162 -9.15 -0.21 40.22
CA TYR A 162 -9.52 -1.56 40.61
C TYR A 162 -8.28 -2.38 40.97
N SER A 163 -7.21 -2.34 40.17
CA SER A 163 -5.96 -3.05 40.47
C SER A 163 -5.39 -2.71 41.85
N PHE A 164 -5.49 -1.44 42.30
CA PHE A 164 -5.04 -1.04 43.63
C PHE A 164 -5.65 -1.88 44.77
N PHE A 165 -6.90 -2.33 44.63
CA PHE A 165 -7.60 -3.12 45.65
C PHE A 165 -7.39 -4.63 45.54
N PHE A 166 -6.59 -5.11 44.60
CA PHE A 166 -6.23 -6.52 44.42
C PHE A 166 -4.70 -6.69 44.52
N PRO A 167 -4.14 -6.87 45.73
CA PRO A 167 -2.70 -7.00 45.91
C PRO A 167 -2.09 -8.08 45.01
N GLY A 168 -0.95 -7.77 44.38
CA GLY A 168 -0.27 -8.64 43.42
C GLY A 168 -0.85 -8.60 41.99
N SER A 169 -1.98 -7.93 41.74
CA SER A 169 -2.45 -7.74 40.36
C SER A 169 -1.58 -6.75 39.59
N THR A 170 -1.79 -6.68 38.27
CA THR A 170 -1.12 -5.73 37.38
C THR A 170 -2.13 -4.82 36.71
N ALA A 171 -1.91 -3.51 36.72
CA ALA A 171 -2.61 -2.57 35.87
C ALA A 171 -1.79 -2.32 34.60
N MET A 172 -2.32 -2.63 33.42
CA MET A 172 -1.70 -2.27 32.14
C MET A 172 -2.54 -1.19 31.46
N VAL A 173 -2.03 0.03 31.42
CA VAL A 173 -2.82 1.21 31.04
C VAL A 173 -2.10 2.05 29.99
N TRP A 174 -2.89 2.71 29.12
CA TRP A 174 -2.36 3.66 28.15
C TRP A 174 -3.11 4.99 28.18
N ASN A 175 -2.38 6.10 28.14
CA ASN A 175 -2.89 7.46 28.24
C ASN A 175 -4.00 7.60 29.31
N PRO A 176 -3.86 7.03 30.52
CA PRO A 176 -4.96 6.94 31.48
C PRO A 176 -5.31 8.33 32.04
N GLN A 177 -6.59 8.56 32.37
CA GLN A 177 -6.88 9.62 33.34
C GLN A 177 -6.55 9.14 34.75
N ILE A 178 -6.11 10.08 35.57
CA ILE A 178 -5.75 9.84 36.98
C ILE A 178 -6.74 10.50 37.93
N ASP A 179 -7.26 11.67 37.54
CA ASP A 179 -8.33 12.37 38.24
C ASP A 179 -9.44 12.69 37.24
N ILE A 180 -10.67 12.24 37.53
CA ILE A 180 -11.84 12.49 36.68
C ILE A 180 -12.05 13.99 36.49
N LEU A 181 -11.84 14.81 37.53
CA LEU A 181 -12.12 16.24 37.50
C LEU A 181 -11.11 17.05 36.68
N LYS A 182 -9.94 16.47 36.36
CA LYS A 182 -8.90 17.08 35.52
C LYS A 182 -9.04 16.72 34.04
N TYR A 183 -10.04 15.92 33.66
CA TYR A 183 -10.31 15.64 32.26
C TYR A 183 -10.96 16.85 31.55
N LEU A 184 -11.31 16.69 30.27
CA LEU A 184 -11.98 17.71 29.47
C LEU A 184 -13.26 18.22 30.14
N GLU A 185 -13.43 19.54 30.11
CA GLU A 185 -14.51 20.25 30.82
C GLU A 185 -15.90 19.74 30.45
N GLU A 186 -16.20 19.58 29.15
CA GLU A 186 -17.53 19.19 28.69
C GLU A 186 -17.95 17.77 29.12
N PRO A 187 -17.14 16.70 28.88
CA PRO A 187 -17.45 15.37 29.39
C PRO A 187 -17.61 15.32 30.92
N VAL A 188 -16.76 16.02 31.67
CA VAL A 188 -16.84 16.08 33.13
C VAL A 188 -18.11 16.78 33.58
N ALA A 189 -18.40 17.97 33.06
CA ALA A 189 -19.60 18.72 33.40
C ALA A 189 -20.88 17.91 33.16
N LYS A 190 -20.92 17.17 32.05
CA LYS A 190 -22.03 16.30 31.70
C LYS A 190 -22.21 15.12 32.66
N TYR A 191 -21.11 14.46 33.03
CA TYR A 191 -21.13 13.38 34.01
C TYR A 191 -21.55 13.87 35.40
N LEU A 192 -21.08 15.05 35.82
CA LEU A 192 -21.48 15.67 37.09
C LEU A 192 -22.97 16.02 37.11
N ASP A 193 -23.49 16.63 36.05
CA ASP A 193 -24.90 16.99 35.95
C ASP A 193 -25.80 15.75 36.00
N LEU A 194 -25.51 14.74 35.17
CA LEU A 194 -26.35 13.54 35.07
C LEU A 194 -26.18 12.58 36.26
N GLY A 195 -24.95 12.36 36.71
CA GLY A 195 -24.63 11.37 37.74
C GLY A 195 -24.77 11.89 39.17
N PHE A 196 -24.52 13.19 39.39
CA PHE A 196 -24.46 13.77 40.73
C PHE A 196 -25.41 14.96 40.93
N GLY A 197 -25.92 15.57 39.85
CA GLY A 197 -26.71 16.79 39.92
C GLY A 197 -25.89 18.00 40.40
N THR A 198 -24.58 17.98 40.14
CA THR A 198 -23.58 18.97 40.59
C THR A 198 -22.84 19.56 39.39
N ARG A 199 -21.97 20.53 39.66
CA ARG A 199 -21.06 21.17 38.69
C ARG A 199 -19.63 21.11 39.20
N ALA A 200 -18.65 21.23 38.30
CA ALA A 200 -17.23 21.13 38.65
C ALA A 200 -16.77 22.16 39.70
N GLY A 201 -17.41 23.34 39.76
CA GLY A 201 -17.12 24.38 40.75
C GLY A 201 -17.78 24.21 42.12
N ASP A 202 -18.60 23.17 42.32
CA ASP A 202 -19.22 22.90 43.61
C ASP A 202 -18.17 22.40 44.61
N ALA A 203 -18.36 22.66 45.91
CA ALA A 203 -17.39 22.27 46.94
C ALA A 203 -17.16 20.75 47.06
N LYS A 204 -18.15 19.96 46.64
CA LYS A 204 -18.10 18.50 46.56
C LYS A 204 -18.80 18.05 45.27
N PRO A 205 -18.12 18.13 44.11
CA PRO A 205 -18.74 17.83 42.84
C PRO A 205 -19.05 16.34 42.71
N ILE A 206 -18.24 15.47 43.33
CA ILE A 206 -18.43 14.02 43.36
C ILE A 206 -18.71 13.59 44.81
N ALA A 207 -19.61 12.62 45.00
CA ALA A 207 -19.97 12.11 46.31
C ALA A 207 -18.80 11.37 46.98
N ASP A 208 -18.65 11.50 48.30
CA ASP A 208 -17.52 10.96 49.09
C ASP A 208 -17.31 9.43 48.93
N HIS A 209 -18.34 8.69 48.52
CA HIS A 209 -18.26 7.24 48.30
C HIS A 209 -17.64 6.83 46.95
N VAL A 210 -17.43 7.79 46.04
CA VAL A 210 -16.79 7.60 44.74
C VAL A 210 -15.41 8.25 44.79
N VAL A 211 -14.37 7.44 44.63
CA VAL A 211 -13.01 7.97 44.48
C VAL A 211 -12.84 8.48 43.06
N HIS A 212 -12.57 9.76 42.90
CA HIS A 212 -12.35 10.39 41.60
C HIS A 212 -10.88 10.69 41.29
N ASP A 213 -10.01 10.71 42.30
CA ASP A 213 -8.57 10.92 42.17
C ASP A 213 -7.80 9.66 42.61
N VAL A 214 -7.24 8.95 41.64
CA VAL A 214 -6.43 7.74 41.89
C VAL A 214 -5.03 8.09 42.40
N ALA A 215 -4.52 9.30 42.13
CA ALA A 215 -3.21 9.72 42.64
C ALA A 215 -3.19 9.73 44.18
N GLU A 216 -4.30 10.12 44.82
CA GLU A 216 -4.42 10.09 46.28
C GLU A 216 -4.29 8.66 46.85
N LEU A 217 -4.79 7.65 46.15
CA LEU A 217 -4.64 6.25 46.57
C LEU A 217 -3.17 5.81 46.53
N TYR A 218 -2.49 6.05 45.41
CA TYR A 218 -1.11 5.60 45.21
C TYR A 218 -0.11 6.35 46.09
N ARG A 219 -0.41 7.60 46.48
CA ARG A 219 0.39 8.38 47.44
C ARG A 219 0.52 7.73 48.81
N ASN A 220 -0.47 6.93 49.20
CA ASN A 220 -0.50 6.24 50.49
C ASN A 220 0.16 4.84 50.44
N GLY A 221 0.83 4.50 49.33
CA GLY A 221 1.46 3.22 49.10
C GLY A 221 0.53 2.22 48.40
N TYR A 222 1.12 1.31 47.63
CA TYR A 222 0.42 0.35 46.76
C TYR A 222 1.02 -1.05 46.91
N ARG A 223 0.29 -2.07 46.45
CA ARG A 223 0.72 -3.49 46.45
C ARG A 223 0.42 -4.19 45.13
N ASN A 224 0.03 -3.44 44.12
CA ASN A 224 -0.15 -3.91 42.76
C ASN A 224 0.99 -3.39 41.89
N ARG A 225 1.14 -4.01 40.72
CA ARG A 225 2.08 -3.60 39.69
C ARG A 225 1.39 -2.67 38.70
N VAL A 226 2.15 -1.80 38.05
CA VAL A 226 1.63 -0.92 36.99
C VAL A 226 2.58 -0.91 35.81
N ILE A 227 2.02 -1.13 34.63
CA ILE A 227 2.64 -0.89 33.33
C ILE A 227 1.91 0.31 32.74
N TYR A 228 2.55 1.48 32.81
CA TYR A 228 2.02 2.76 32.35
C TYR A 228 2.59 3.09 30.98
N ILE A 229 1.73 3.28 29.99
CA ILE A 229 2.12 3.60 28.62
C ILE A 229 1.56 4.98 28.26
N GLN A 230 2.39 5.91 27.80
CA GLN A 230 2.01 7.31 27.57
C GLN A 230 2.60 7.84 26.26
N ASN A 231 1.75 8.36 25.36
CA ASN A 231 2.21 9.14 24.22
C ASN A 231 2.87 10.42 24.74
N ALA A 232 4.07 10.75 24.24
CA ALA A 232 4.83 11.90 24.71
C ALA A 232 4.21 13.25 24.31
N ASP A 233 3.51 13.30 23.18
CA ASP A 233 2.82 14.49 22.65
C ASP A 233 1.38 14.66 23.15
N ASP A 234 0.89 13.76 24.01
CA ASP A 234 -0.45 13.80 24.57
C ASP A 234 -0.57 14.88 25.66
N TRP A 235 -1.65 15.65 25.59
CA TRP A 235 -1.96 16.67 26.58
C TRP A 235 -2.22 16.07 27.98
N HIS A 236 -2.58 14.78 28.07
CA HIS A 236 -2.65 14.03 29.32
C HIS A 236 -1.35 14.00 30.11
N VAL A 237 -0.19 14.19 29.48
CA VAL A 237 1.10 14.15 30.17
C VAL A 237 1.12 15.12 31.35
N GLN A 238 0.67 16.36 31.13
CA GLN A 238 0.72 17.41 32.16
C GLN A 238 -0.32 17.22 33.25
N ASP A 239 -1.57 16.90 32.90
CA ASP A 239 -2.65 16.87 33.89
C ASP A 239 -2.75 15.52 34.62
N HIS A 240 -2.33 14.43 33.97
CA HIS A 240 -2.51 13.07 34.47
C HIS A 240 -1.19 12.36 34.79
N LEU A 241 -0.24 12.23 33.85
CA LEU A 241 1.02 11.51 34.13
C LEU A 241 1.83 12.22 35.24
N VAL A 242 2.01 13.54 35.16
CA VAL A 242 2.69 14.31 36.22
C VAL A 242 2.03 14.07 37.57
N SER A 243 0.70 14.19 37.64
CA SER A 243 -0.05 13.97 38.90
C SER A 243 0.18 12.57 39.49
N PHE A 244 0.33 11.54 38.64
CA PHE A 244 0.62 10.17 39.07
C PHE A 244 2.07 10.02 39.56
N LEU A 245 3.05 10.53 38.82
CA LEU A 245 4.46 10.50 39.20
C LEU A 245 4.72 11.26 40.51
N ASP A 246 4.10 12.44 40.67
CA ASP A 246 4.16 13.22 41.91
C ASP A 246 3.61 12.45 43.10
N ALA A 247 2.52 11.70 42.92
CA ALA A 247 1.97 10.84 43.96
C ALA A 247 2.91 9.70 44.34
N LEU A 248 3.72 9.21 43.41
CA LEU A 248 4.76 8.20 43.65
C LEU A 248 6.05 8.80 44.24
N GLY A 249 6.16 10.13 44.34
CA GLY A 249 7.38 10.81 44.75
C GLY A 249 8.49 10.79 43.71
N VAL A 250 8.14 10.64 42.42
CA VAL A 250 9.07 10.63 41.28
C VAL A 250 9.14 12.03 40.67
N ASP A 251 10.34 12.48 40.31
CA ASP A 251 10.58 13.78 39.69
C ASP A 251 10.10 13.81 38.22
N ALA A 252 8.83 14.17 38.02
CA ALA A 252 8.17 14.21 36.71
C ALA A 252 8.90 15.07 35.64
N PRO A 253 9.33 16.31 35.92
CA PRO A 253 10.05 17.14 34.94
C PRO A 253 11.27 16.47 34.31
N SER A 254 12.07 15.74 35.10
CA SER A 254 13.25 15.03 34.59
C SER A 254 12.87 13.90 33.63
N ILE A 255 11.81 13.16 33.96
CA ILE A 255 11.31 12.04 33.14
C ILE A 255 10.70 12.55 31.82
N ILE A 256 9.91 13.62 31.87
CA ILE A 256 9.18 14.11 30.70
C ILE A 256 10.11 14.72 29.65
N SER A 257 11.13 15.46 30.08
CA SER A 257 12.02 16.19 29.16
C SER A 257 12.90 15.29 28.27
N SER A 258 13.02 14.00 28.58
CA SER A 258 13.91 13.06 27.88
C SER A 258 13.21 11.84 27.27
N GLY A 259 11.89 11.71 27.45
CA GLY A 259 11.21 10.42 27.26
C GLY A 259 11.65 9.41 28.32
N HIS A 260 10.98 8.26 28.40
CA HIS A 260 11.36 7.23 29.37
C HIS A 260 10.92 5.83 28.94
N ASN A 261 11.79 4.84 29.09
CA ASN A 261 11.44 3.44 28.94
C ASN A 261 12.05 2.65 30.10
N GLY A 262 11.24 2.26 31.08
CA GLY A 262 11.69 1.42 32.17
C GLY A 262 10.99 1.68 33.49
N MET A 263 11.54 1.12 34.57
CA MET A 263 11.02 1.32 35.92
C MET A 263 11.19 2.78 36.36
N VAL A 264 10.14 3.36 36.95
CA VAL A 264 10.15 4.70 37.59
C VAL A 264 9.98 4.62 39.10
N ALA A 265 9.37 3.55 39.60
CA ALA A 265 9.28 3.22 41.02
C ALA A 265 9.27 1.69 41.19
N GLU A 266 9.28 1.19 42.42
CA GLU A 266 9.13 -0.25 42.69
C GLU A 266 7.80 -0.74 42.08
N ASP A 267 7.84 -1.78 41.25
CA ASP A 267 6.64 -2.33 40.57
C ASP A 267 5.88 -1.37 39.62
N ILE A 268 6.45 -0.20 39.27
CA ILE A 268 5.88 0.75 38.30
C ILE A 268 6.82 0.92 37.11
N TYR A 269 6.43 0.37 35.97
CA TYR A 269 7.07 0.60 34.67
C TYR A 269 6.37 1.74 33.93
N LEU A 270 7.15 2.66 33.35
CA LEU A 270 6.68 3.72 32.47
C LEU A 270 7.32 3.56 31.10
N PHE A 271 6.48 3.58 30.08
CA PHE A 271 6.86 3.95 28.74
C PHE A 271 6.28 5.33 28.41
N LEU A 272 7.15 6.30 28.14
CA LEU A 272 6.84 7.64 27.69
C LEU A 272 7.59 7.90 26.38
N GLY A 273 6.88 7.85 25.28
CA GLY A 273 7.42 7.98 23.92
C GLY A 273 6.30 7.94 22.89
N ASP A 274 6.64 7.84 21.60
CA ASP A 274 5.65 7.96 20.52
C ASP A 274 5.23 6.58 20.00
N PHE A 275 4.02 6.10 20.38
CA PHE A 275 3.40 4.91 19.75
C PHE A 275 2.19 5.25 18.87
N SER A 276 1.66 6.46 18.97
CA SER A 276 0.53 6.97 18.17
C SER A 276 0.53 8.50 18.21
N VAL A 277 -0.37 9.15 17.46
CA VAL A 277 -0.42 10.62 17.37
C VAL A 277 -1.32 11.19 18.47
N GLY A 278 -0.81 12.10 19.29
CA GLY A 278 -1.57 12.80 20.33
C GLY A 278 -2.23 11.84 21.33
N HIS A 279 -3.53 11.99 21.55
CA HIS A 279 -4.29 11.15 22.51
C HIS A 279 -4.79 9.82 21.92
N GLU A 280 -4.44 9.48 20.68
CA GLU A 280 -4.89 8.21 20.09
C GLU A 280 -4.40 7.00 20.90
N PRO A 281 -5.18 5.89 20.96
CA PRO A 281 -4.72 4.67 21.59
C PRO A 281 -3.64 3.98 20.74
N PRO A 282 -2.78 3.13 21.34
CA PRO A 282 -1.95 2.23 20.55
C PRO A 282 -2.82 1.35 19.64
N SER A 283 -2.27 0.91 18.51
CA SER A 283 -3.01 0.01 17.62
C SER A 283 -3.39 -1.27 18.37
N ASN A 284 -4.49 -1.92 18.01
CA ASN A 284 -4.88 -3.18 18.66
C ASN A 284 -3.82 -4.29 18.50
N VAL A 285 -2.89 -4.18 17.53
CA VAL A 285 -1.73 -5.08 17.42
C VAL A 285 -0.72 -4.79 18.51
N VAL A 286 -0.36 -3.53 18.70
CA VAL A 286 0.55 -3.09 19.76
C VAL A 286 -0.02 -3.46 21.14
N ILE A 287 -1.32 -3.21 21.37
CA ILE A 287 -2.00 -3.62 22.61
C ILE A 287 -1.97 -5.15 22.78
N HIS A 288 -2.23 -5.91 21.72
CA HIS A 288 -2.15 -7.38 21.76
C HIS A 288 -0.75 -7.87 22.14
N CYS A 289 0.28 -7.32 21.50
CA CYS A 289 1.68 -7.68 21.78
C CYS A 289 2.07 -7.35 23.22
N ALA A 290 1.70 -6.17 23.71
CA ALA A 290 1.95 -5.78 25.10
C ALA A 290 1.20 -6.67 26.10
N LEU A 291 -0.07 -7.01 25.85
CA LEU A 291 -0.81 -7.94 26.72
C LEU A 291 -0.22 -9.35 26.71
N ARG A 292 0.32 -9.78 25.56
CA ARG A 292 1.01 -11.07 25.41
C ARG A 292 2.37 -11.08 26.09
N GLU A 293 3.09 -9.98 26.07
CA GLU A 293 4.34 -9.83 26.81
C GLU A 293 4.07 -9.80 28.32
N CYS A 294 3.07 -9.04 28.75
CA CYS A 294 2.58 -9.07 30.13
C CYS A 294 2.19 -10.51 30.54
N TYR A 295 1.49 -11.26 29.68
CA TYR A 295 1.17 -12.67 29.92
C TYR A 295 2.42 -13.54 30.10
N ALA A 296 3.45 -13.35 29.25
CA ALA A 296 4.69 -14.11 29.31
C ALA A 296 5.55 -13.74 30.53
N ALA A 297 5.52 -12.47 30.93
CA ALA A 297 6.22 -11.95 32.10
C ALA A 297 5.50 -12.25 33.43
N HIS A 298 4.35 -12.92 33.40
CA HIS A 298 3.44 -13.02 34.54
C HIS A 298 3.21 -11.64 35.19
N GLY A 299 3.02 -10.62 34.33
CA GLY A 299 2.83 -9.20 34.63
C GLY A 299 3.88 -8.56 35.51
N ASP A 300 5.08 -9.16 35.59
CA ASP A 300 6.24 -8.54 36.23
C ASP A 300 6.78 -7.39 35.37
N PRO A 301 6.66 -6.12 35.81
CA PRO A 301 7.08 -4.96 35.04
C PRO A 301 8.60 -4.94 34.76
N ARG A 302 9.41 -5.69 35.53
CA ARG A 302 10.87 -5.79 35.32
C ARG A 302 11.25 -6.67 34.13
N CYS A 303 10.32 -7.51 33.68
CA CYS A 303 10.49 -8.41 32.54
C CYS A 303 9.71 -7.92 31.30
N PHE A 304 9.18 -6.71 31.36
CA PHE A 304 8.37 -6.08 30.31
C PHE A 304 9.15 -4.94 29.65
N ASP A 305 9.11 -4.85 28.32
CA ASP A 305 9.79 -3.83 27.52
C ASP A 305 8.94 -3.39 26.32
N PHE A 306 8.04 -2.44 26.57
CA PHE A 306 7.18 -1.87 25.53
C PHE A 306 7.92 -0.95 24.57
N GLY A 307 8.94 -0.23 25.02
CA GLY A 307 9.68 0.69 24.15
C GLY A 307 10.44 -0.06 23.06
N ARG A 308 11.03 -1.22 23.37
CA ARG A 308 11.48 -2.13 22.31
C ARG A 308 10.34 -2.43 21.37
N LEU A 309 9.18 -2.92 21.87
CA LEU A 309 8.02 -3.31 21.06
C LEU A 309 7.64 -2.28 19.99
N ILE A 310 7.67 -0.97 20.30
CA ILE A 310 7.13 0.08 19.44
C ILE A 310 8.15 0.97 18.72
N GLU A 311 9.36 1.18 19.24
CA GLU A 311 10.34 2.10 18.62
C GLU A 311 11.12 1.45 17.48
N GLY A 312 10.78 0.22 17.09
CA GLY A 312 11.53 -0.52 16.07
C GLY A 312 12.97 -0.83 16.47
N GLY A 313 13.39 -0.48 17.70
CA GLY A 313 14.69 -0.78 18.34
C GLY A 313 14.93 -2.27 18.59
N HIS A 314 14.27 -3.13 17.85
CA HIS A 314 14.44 -4.58 17.89
C HIS A 314 15.71 -5.05 17.17
N GLY A 315 16.48 -4.14 16.57
CA GLY A 315 17.74 -4.43 15.88
C GLY A 315 19.01 -4.08 16.65
N ILE A 316 18.95 -3.45 17.82
CA ILE A 316 20.16 -2.95 18.51
C ILE A 316 20.29 -3.64 19.87
N GLY A 317 20.90 -4.83 19.88
CA GLY A 317 21.36 -5.51 21.10
C GLY A 317 20.30 -6.12 22.04
N GLY A 318 19.00 -6.07 21.71
CA GLY A 318 17.94 -6.72 22.48
C GLY A 318 17.71 -8.20 22.09
N GLN A 319 17.35 -9.06 23.05
CA GLN A 319 16.94 -10.43 22.73
C GLN A 319 15.58 -10.42 22.02
N CYS A 320 15.49 -11.02 20.83
CA CYS A 320 14.22 -11.27 20.15
C CYS A 320 13.23 -11.96 21.10
N PRO A 321 12.00 -11.42 21.31
CA PRO A 321 11.03 -12.02 22.21
C PRO A 321 10.78 -13.50 21.88
N ALA A 322 10.74 -14.35 22.90
CA ALA A 322 10.59 -15.80 22.72
C ALA A 322 9.32 -16.13 21.92
N TRP A 323 8.21 -15.44 22.21
CA TRP A 323 6.94 -15.63 21.52
C TRP A 323 6.99 -15.26 20.03
N LEU A 324 7.82 -14.27 19.67
CA LEU A 324 7.99 -13.81 18.29
C LEU A 324 8.79 -14.84 17.50
N ARG A 325 9.88 -15.34 18.12
CA ARG A 325 10.68 -16.42 17.57
C ARG A 325 9.85 -17.68 17.40
N GLU A 326 9.11 -18.11 18.41
CA GLU A 326 8.21 -19.27 18.32
C GLU A 326 7.20 -19.10 17.19
N GLY A 327 6.70 -17.88 16.98
CA GLY A 327 5.77 -17.61 15.91
C GLY A 327 6.35 -17.71 14.51
N LEU A 328 7.47 -17.04 14.28
CA LEU A 328 8.12 -17.01 12.98
C LEU A 328 8.95 -18.27 12.69
N MET A 329 9.38 -19.05 13.69
CA MET A 329 10.08 -20.33 13.49
C MET A 329 9.14 -21.54 13.50
N GLY A 330 7.90 -21.38 13.97
CA GLY A 330 7.01 -22.50 14.30
C GLY A 330 6.38 -23.23 13.11
N ARG A 331 6.63 -22.80 11.87
CA ARG A 331 6.04 -23.44 10.67
C ARG A 331 6.83 -23.18 9.39
N LYS A 332 6.76 -24.15 8.48
CA LYS A 332 7.14 -23.99 7.08
C LYS A 332 5.91 -23.60 6.26
N ILE A 333 6.04 -22.66 5.34
CA ILE A 333 4.98 -22.27 4.40
C ILE A 333 4.86 -23.35 3.31
N PRO A 334 3.67 -23.92 3.06
CA PRO A 334 3.48 -24.96 2.04
C PRO A 334 3.79 -24.47 0.62
N PHE A 335 3.29 -23.29 0.26
CA PHE A 335 3.56 -22.64 -1.03
C PHE A 335 4.15 -21.26 -0.76
N PHE A 336 5.48 -21.19 -0.73
CA PHE A 336 6.19 -19.91 -0.66
C PHE A 336 6.40 -19.39 -2.09
N ARG A 337 5.98 -18.16 -2.37
CA ARG A 337 6.21 -17.55 -3.68
C ARG A 337 7.49 -16.74 -3.61
N SER A 338 8.55 -17.32 -4.17
CA SER A 338 9.83 -16.63 -4.37
C SER A 338 9.85 -15.73 -5.61
N ASP A 339 8.82 -15.78 -6.46
CA ASP A 339 8.88 -15.51 -7.91
C ASP A 339 8.93 -14.04 -8.35
N TRP A 340 9.81 -13.25 -7.76
CA TRP A 340 10.29 -12.03 -8.40
C TRP A 340 11.50 -12.42 -9.27
N ALA A 341 11.24 -12.74 -10.55
CA ALA A 341 12.16 -13.45 -11.45
C ALA A 341 13.61 -12.90 -11.50
N HIS A 342 13.82 -11.61 -11.27
CA HIS A 342 15.15 -10.99 -11.27
C HIS A 342 16.02 -11.33 -10.05
N TYR A 343 15.42 -11.78 -8.93
CA TYR A 343 16.11 -12.06 -7.65
C TYR A 343 15.99 -13.50 -7.19
N ALA A 344 15.01 -14.24 -7.73
CA ALA A 344 14.87 -15.68 -7.52
C ALA A 344 15.74 -16.52 -8.47
N ALA A 345 16.23 -15.95 -9.58
CA ALA A 345 17.12 -16.64 -10.50
C ALA A 345 18.47 -16.94 -9.84
N ALA A 346 19.00 -18.14 -10.07
CA ALA A 346 20.37 -18.48 -9.69
C ALA A 346 21.35 -17.42 -10.25
N PRO A 347 22.34 -16.99 -9.47
CA PRO A 347 23.24 -15.93 -9.86
C PRO A 347 24.05 -16.35 -11.09
N ALA A 348 24.20 -15.44 -12.05
CA ALA A 348 25.23 -15.54 -13.10
C ALA A 348 26.62 -15.18 -12.51
N VAL A 349 26.99 -15.82 -11.40
CA VAL A 349 28.24 -15.62 -10.67
C VAL A 349 28.90 -16.99 -10.49
N GLU A 350 30.19 -17.06 -10.78
CA GLU A 350 30.97 -18.29 -10.63
C GLU A 350 31.04 -18.70 -9.14
N ALA A 351 31.03 -20.01 -8.87
CA ALA A 351 31.00 -20.56 -7.52
C ALA A 351 32.22 -20.14 -6.65
N ASP A 352 33.29 -19.65 -7.28
CA ASP A 352 34.53 -19.22 -6.65
C ASP A 352 34.52 -17.75 -6.19
N ARG A 353 33.49 -16.94 -6.54
CA ARG A 353 33.32 -15.54 -6.09
C ARG A 353 31.92 -15.23 -5.53
N PRO A 354 31.44 -15.94 -4.50
CA PRO A 354 30.06 -15.79 -4.02
C PRO A 354 29.78 -14.42 -3.38
N TYR A 355 30.80 -13.62 -3.05
CA TYR A 355 30.66 -12.29 -2.46
C TYR A 355 30.56 -11.14 -3.48
N ALA A 356 30.80 -11.41 -4.77
CA ALA A 356 30.70 -10.39 -5.81
C ALA A 356 29.23 -10.08 -6.15
N ILE A 357 28.77 -8.87 -5.82
CA ILE A 357 27.40 -8.41 -6.04
C ILE A 357 27.27 -7.92 -7.48
N LYS A 358 26.50 -8.64 -8.29
CA LYS A 358 26.21 -8.27 -9.68
C LYS A 358 24.82 -7.65 -9.81
N PHE A 359 24.78 -6.37 -10.17
CA PHE A 359 23.54 -5.61 -10.38
C PHE A 359 22.94 -5.87 -11.76
N SER A 360 21.64 -5.65 -11.92
CA SER A 360 20.94 -5.76 -13.22
C SER A 360 21.44 -4.72 -14.24
N THR A 361 22.02 -3.62 -13.76
CA THR A 361 22.67 -2.58 -14.57
C THR A 361 23.98 -3.05 -15.22
N GLY A 362 24.47 -4.25 -14.87
CA GLY A 362 25.74 -4.80 -15.31
C GLY A 362 26.95 -4.38 -14.47
N LEU A 363 26.76 -3.50 -13.47
CA LEU A 363 27.79 -3.18 -12.48
C LEU A 363 28.07 -4.41 -11.60
N THR A 364 29.33 -4.59 -11.20
CA THR A 364 29.72 -5.62 -10.22
C THR A 364 30.55 -4.97 -9.13
N LEU A 365 30.15 -5.15 -7.87
CA LEU A 365 30.94 -4.79 -6.69
C LEU A 365 31.57 -6.06 -6.12
N ASP A 366 32.89 -6.15 -6.18
CA ASP A 366 33.66 -7.26 -5.64
C ASP A 366 34.39 -6.78 -4.39
N PHE A 367 33.90 -7.17 -3.22
CA PHE A 367 34.49 -6.82 -1.92
C PHE A 367 35.60 -7.80 -1.50
N GLY A 368 36.00 -8.74 -2.36
CA GLY A 368 37.01 -9.75 -2.06
C GLY A 368 36.52 -10.83 -1.09
N ASP A 369 37.41 -11.30 -0.22
CA ASP A 369 37.09 -12.27 0.83
C ASP A 369 36.70 -11.56 2.13
N PHE A 370 35.64 -12.05 2.79
CA PHE A 370 35.01 -11.52 4.00
C PHE A 370 34.09 -10.30 3.79
N ALA A 371 32.82 -10.56 3.44
CA ALA A 371 31.58 -9.91 3.90
C ALA A 371 31.50 -8.37 4.19
N ASN A 372 32.53 -7.56 3.97
CA ASN A 372 32.61 -6.14 4.30
C ASN A 372 32.03 -5.34 3.14
N VAL A 373 30.71 -5.40 3.01
CA VAL A 373 29.98 -4.63 2.00
C VAL A 373 30.04 -3.16 2.39
N ASP A 374 30.50 -2.31 1.48
CA ASP A 374 30.34 -0.86 1.63
C ASP A 374 28.89 -0.47 1.33
N TRP A 375 28.08 -0.41 2.38
CA TRP A 375 26.66 -0.05 2.30
C TRP A 375 26.41 1.43 2.00
N LEU A 376 27.46 2.26 1.97
CA LEU A 376 27.42 3.69 1.64
C LEU A 376 28.08 3.99 0.30
N VAL A 377 28.43 2.97 -0.48
CA VAL A 377 29.01 3.12 -1.83
C VAL A 377 28.19 4.08 -2.70
N GLU A 378 28.87 5.03 -3.35
CA GLU A 378 28.29 5.97 -4.30
C GLU A 378 28.35 5.42 -5.72
N PHE A 379 27.34 5.74 -6.54
CA PHE A 379 27.24 5.25 -7.92
C PHE A 379 27.20 6.41 -8.90
N ASP A 380 28.17 6.46 -9.81
CA ASP A 380 28.27 7.51 -10.84
C ASP A 380 27.21 7.40 -11.95
N ARG A 381 26.53 6.26 -12.04
CA ARG A 381 25.45 5.98 -13.01
C ARG A 381 24.42 5.03 -12.41
N ASP A 382 23.18 5.11 -12.89
CA ASP A 382 22.08 4.23 -12.46
C ASP A 382 21.93 4.16 -10.92
N ALA A 383 22.22 5.24 -10.21
CA ALA A 383 22.34 5.24 -8.76
C ALA A 383 21.06 4.73 -8.07
N THR A 384 19.90 5.14 -8.58
CA THR A 384 18.59 4.69 -8.09
C THR A 384 18.42 3.17 -8.18
N ASP A 385 18.69 2.56 -9.34
CA ASP A 385 18.53 1.12 -9.55
C ASP A 385 19.55 0.31 -8.72
N ASN A 386 20.81 0.77 -8.66
CA ASN A 386 21.87 0.11 -7.90
C ASN A 386 21.61 0.17 -6.39
N ILE A 387 21.20 1.33 -5.85
CA ILE A 387 20.84 1.49 -4.42
C ILE A 387 19.62 0.63 -4.09
N HIS A 388 18.61 0.63 -4.96
CA HIS A 388 17.43 -0.22 -4.80
C HIS A 388 17.83 -1.69 -4.68
N GLU A 389 18.61 -2.23 -5.62
CA GLU A 389 19.05 -3.63 -5.58
C GLU A 389 19.95 -3.96 -4.37
N LEU A 390 20.81 -3.03 -3.96
CA LEU A 390 21.70 -3.16 -2.80
C LEU A 390 20.90 -3.31 -1.52
N TYR A 391 20.01 -2.37 -1.21
CA TYR A 391 19.18 -2.41 0.01
C TYR A 391 17.99 -3.38 -0.07
N SER A 392 17.67 -3.89 -1.26
CA SER A 392 16.77 -5.03 -1.42
C SER A 392 17.39 -6.37 -1.01
N LEU A 393 18.71 -6.43 -0.82
CA LEU A 393 19.47 -7.67 -0.60
C LEU A 393 19.26 -8.70 -1.70
N THR A 394 19.08 -8.23 -2.93
CA THR A 394 18.90 -9.01 -4.15
C THR A 394 19.88 -10.18 -4.26
N HIS A 395 21.17 -9.89 -4.03
CA HIS A 395 22.24 -10.88 -4.18
C HIS A 395 22.14 -11.99 -3.13
N VAL A 396 21.74 -11.65 -1.90
CA VAL A 396 21.45 -12.64 -0.85
C VAL A 396 20.33 -13.58 -1.32
N GLY A 397 19.25 -13.04 -1.89
CA GLY A 397 18.17 -13.83 -2.48
C GLY A 397 18.66 -14.83 -3.54
N ARG A 398 19.53 -14.38 -4.45
CA ARG A 398 20.13 -15.23 -5.50
C ARG A 398 21.02 -16.33 -4.91
N LEU A 399 21.86 -15.99 -3.93
CA LEU A 399 22.69 -16.98 -3.23
C LEU A 399 21.84 -18.06 -2.54
N LEU A 400 20.72 -17.67 -1.93
CA LEU A 400 19.78 -18.62 -1.32
C LEU A 400 19.11 -19.51 -2.38
N SER A 401 18.75 -18.97 -3.56
CA SER A 401 18.29 -19.81 -4.69
C SER A 401 19.34 -20.82 -5.13
N ALA A 402 20.60 -20.37 -5.33
CA ALA A 402 21.70 -21.25 -5.70
C ALA A 402 21.92 -22.36 -4.67
N TYR A 403 21.77 -22.03 -3.38
CA TYR A 403 21.82 -23.02 -2.31
C TYR A 403 20.67 -24.03 -2.39
N GLU A 404 19.42 -23.62 -2.62
CA GLU A 404 18.28 -24.54 -2.74
C GLU A 404 18.44 -25.53 -3.91
N GLU A 405 19.01 -25.07 -5.03
CA GLU A 405 19.28 -25.85 -6.23
C GLU A 405 20.47 -26.81 -6.05
N THR A 406 21.60 -26.31 -5.52
CA THR A 406 22.87 -27.07 -5.50
C THR A 406 23.17 -27.76 -4.18
N ARG A 407 22.53 -27.30 -3.09
CA ARG A 407 22.87 -27.63 -1.69
C ARG A 407 24.32 -27.32 -1.31
N SER A 408 25.01 -26.47 -2.07
CA SER A 408 26.37 -26.03 -1.74
C SER A 408 26.38 -25.05 -0.57
N ARG A 409 26.98 -25.47 0.54
CA ARG A 409 27.07 -24.67 1.78
C ARG A 409 27.80 -23.33 1.56
N ALA A 410 28.66 -23.22 0.56
CA ALA A 410 29.37 -21.97 0.24
C ALA A 410 28.41 -20.81 -0.06
N TYR A 411 27.34 -21.06 -0.82
CA TYR A 411 26.34 -20.03 -1.13
C TYR A 411 25.57 -19.57 0.11
N PHE A 412 25.16 -20.52 0.97
CA PHE A 412 24.46 -20.20 2.21
C PHE A 412 25.36 -19.41 3.18
N LEU A 413 26.64 -19.81 3.32
CA LEU A 413 27.60 -19.09 4.16
C LEU A 413 27.90 -17.69 3.63
N ALA A 414 27.95 -17.49 2.31
CA ALA A 414 28.10 -16.16 1.73
C ALA A 414 26.87 -15.28 1.99
N ALA A 415 25.66 -15.83 1.81
CA ALA A 415 24.41 -15.15 2.14
C ALA A 415 24.39 -14.74 3.63
N LEU A 416 24.75 -15.66 4.53
CA LEU A 416 24.83 -15.42 5.97
C LEU A 416 25.86 -14.33 6.32
N GLY A 417 27.04 -14.33 5.67
CA GLY A 417 28.07 -13.31 5.87
C GLY A 417 27.60 -11.92 5.46
N ILE A 418 26.96 -11.79 4.30
CA ILE A 418 26.41 -10.51 3.83
C ILE A 418 25.28 -10.02 4.74
N LEU A 419 24.40 -10.92 5.20
CA LEU A 419 23.36 -10.58 6.17
C LEU A 419 23.93 -10.06 7.48
N ARG A 420 25.01 -10.67 8.00
CA ARG A 420 25.68 -10.18 9.20
C ARG A 420 26.18 -8.75 9.02
N SER A 421 26.94 -8.49 7.94
CA SER A 421 27.40 -7.14 7.64
C SER A 421 26.27 -6.13 7.44
N PHE A 422 25.15 -6.56 6.84
CA PHE A 422 23.97 -5.70 6.69
C PHE A 422 23.37 -5.33 8.05
N PHE A 423 23.23 -6.31 8.95
CA PHE A 423 22.70 -6.06 10.29
C PHE A 423 23.64 -5.17 11.11
N ASP A 424 24.96 -5.42 11.08
CA ASP A 424 25.96 -4.55 11.73
C ASP A 424 25.87 -3.10 11.21
N PHE A 425 25.57 -2.89 9.92
CA PHE A 425 25.42 -1.55 9.34
C PHE A 425 24.17 -0.82 9.85
N ILE A 426 23.03 -1.51 9.94
CA ILE A 426 21.74 -0.91 10.34
C ILE A 426 21.53 -0.91 11.87
N GLU A 427 22.51 -1.37 12.65
CA GLU A 427 22.53 -1.13 14.11
C GLU A 427 22.65 0.36 14.44
N ASP A 428 23.21 1.16 13.54
CA ASP A 428 23.21 2.61 13.65
C ASP A 428 21.84 3.18 13.18
N PRO A 429 21.14 3.98 14.00
CA PRO A 429 19.84 4.54 13.65
C PRO A 429 19.82 5.42 12.39
N ASP A 430 20.89 6.18 12.12
CA ASP A 430 20.98 7.04 10.94
C ASP A 430 21.13 6.17 9.68
N ASN A 431 21.92 5.10 9.76
CA ASN A 431 22.05 4.12 8.68
C ASN A 431 20.75 3.36 8.42
N PHE A 432 20.00 3.04 9.48
CA PHE A 432 18.68 2.42 9.36
C PHE A 432 17.71 3.34 8.59
N ASP A 433 17.65 4.63 8.92
CA ASP A 433 16.81 5.60 8.20
C ASP A 433 17.23 5.76 6.73
N LEU A 434 18.55 5.85 6.47
CA LEU A 434 19.10 5.88 5.11
C LEU A 434 18.66 4.65 4.30
N MET A 435 18.77 3.46 4.88
CA MET A 435 18.36 2.21 4.25
C MET A 435 16.85 2.19 3.98
N MET A 436 16.03 2.59 4.96
CA MET A 436 14.58 2.62 4.82
C MET A 436 14.08 3.60 3.75
N ARG A 437 14.84 4.67 3.47
CA ARG A 437 14.50 5.67 2.46
C ARG A 437 15.22 5.48 1.12
N ASN A 438 15.97 4.39 0.90
CA ASN A 438 16.89 4.26 -0.23
C ASN A 438 17.79 5.52 -0.39
N ARG A 439 18.28 6.11 0.70
CA ARG A 439 19.02 7.38 0.73
C ARG A 439 18.28 8.56 0.07
N GLY A 440 16.95 8.52 0.02
CA GLY A 440 16.10 9.52 -0.64
C GLY A 440 15.79 9.24 -2.11
N TYR A 441 16.31 8.14 -2.69
CA TYR A 441 15.95 7.71 -4.04
C TYR A 441 14.58 7.01 -4.08
N SER A 442 14.00 6.88 -5.27
CA SER A 442 12.69 6.25 -5.45
C SER A 442 12.69 4.74 -5.12
N SER A 443 11.50 4.15 -5.03
CA SER A 443 11.30 2.70 -4.87
C SER A 443 11.78 2.13 -3.53
N ALA A 444 11.77 2.96 -2.46
CA ALA A 444 12.13 2.53 -1.11
C ALA A 444 11.17 1.47 -0.56
N ASP A 445 9.87 1.65 -0.78
CA ASP A 445 8.82 0.68 -0.45
C ASP A 445 9.04 -0.67 -1.14
N HIS A 446 9.40 -0.63 -2.43
CA HIS A 446 9.77 -1.81 -3.20
C HIS A 446 11.02 -2.50 -2.61
N SER A 447 12.04 -1.75 -2.20
CA SER A 447 13.22 -2.32 -1.52
C SER A 447 12.85 -3.05 -0.23
N VAL A 448 12.00 -2.45 0.61
CA VAL A 448 11.52 -3.08 1.85
C VAL A 448 10.78 -4.38 1.53
N SER A 449 9.94 -4.38 0.48
CA SER A 449 9.19 -5.55 0.04
C SER A 449 10.12 -6.69 -0.41
N VAL A 450 11.08 -6.41 -1.30
CA VAL A 450 12.03 -7.42 -1.78
C VAL A 450 12.88 -7.96 -0.63
N ARG A 451 13.45 -7.07 0.19
CA ARG A 451 14.27 -7.45 1.35
C ARG A 451 13.51 -8.36 2.32
N SER A 452 12.25 -8.06 2.60
CA SER A 452 11.39 -8.90 3.45
C SER A 452 11.16 -10.29 2.86
N ASN A 453 11.04 -10.41 1.54
CA ASN A 453 10.92 -11.71 0.89
C ASN A 453 12.25 -12.50 0.92
N VAL A 454 13.40 -11.83 0.81
CA VAL A 454 14.73 -12.45 1.01
C VAL A 454 14.86 -12.99 2.43
N PHE A 455 14.46 -12.21 3.44
CA PHE A 455 14.41 -12.63 4.84
C PHE A 455 13.47 -13.82 5.06
N MET A 456 12.27 -13.80 4.46
CA MET A 456 11.34 -14.92 4.55
C MET A 456 11.93 -16.19 3.93
N LYS A 457 12.58 -16.08 2.76
CA LYS A 457 13.26 -17.19 2.10
C LYS A 457 14.37 -17.79 2.97
N PHE A 458 15.24 -16.94 3.53
CA PHE A 458 16.27 -17.37 4.49
C PHE A 458 15.66 -18.14 5.65
N LEU A 459 14.59 -17.60 6.25
CA LEU A 459 13.89 -18.21 7.37
C LEU A 459 13.31 -19.58 7.01
N GLN A 460 12.69 -19.73 5.83
CA GLN A 460 12.17 -21.03 5.37
C GLN A 460 13.27 -22.10 5.21
N ILE A 461 14.46 -21.70 4.77
CA ILE A 461 15.63 -22.59 4.67
C ILE A 461 16.08 -23.03 6.08
N VAL A 462 16.22 -22.09 7.01
CA VAL A 462 16.65 -22.40 8.40
C VAL A 462 15.63 -23.30 9.11
N ILE A 463 14.33 -23.06 8.92
CA ILE A 463 13.26 -23.92 9.47
C ILE A 463 13.33 -25.34 8.89
N ALA A 464 13.62 -25.47 7.59
CA ALA A 464 13.74 -26.76 6.94
C ALA A 464 15.02 -27.52 7.34
N GLU A 465 16.09 -26.81 7.67
CA GLU A 465 17.39 -27.37 8.02
C GLU A 465 17.98 -26.71 9.30
N PRO A 466 17.45 -26.99 10.51
CA PRO A 466 17.81 -26.26 11.73
C PRO A 466 19.32 -26.27 12.06
N THR A 467 20.04 -27.28 11.61
CA THR A 467 21.49 -27.42 11.82
C THR A 467 22.33 -26.52 10.91
N ILE A 468 21.78 -26.00 9.81
CA ILE A 468 22.56 -25.25 8.81
C ILE A 468 23.01 -23.88 9.32
N ALA A 469 22.19 -23.26 10.17
CA ALA A 469 22.46 -21.99 10.82
C ALA A 469 23.13 -22.16 12.20
N GLY A 470 23.55 -23.39 12.55
CA GLY A 470 23.83 -23.88 13.91
C GLY A 470 24.89 -23.19 14.77
N ALA A 471 25.28 -21.95 14.48
CA ALA A 471 26.07 -21.06 15.33
C ALA A 471 25.67 -19.56 15.28
N ASP A 472 24.74 -19.14 14.39
CA ASP A 472 24.47 -17.73 14.08
C ASP A 472 23.05 -17.28 14.47
N GLN A 473 22.70 -17.56 15.73
CA GLN A 473 21.36 -17.24 16.24
C GLN A 473 21.03 -15.74 16.17
N GLY A 474 22.03 -14.86 16.35
CA GLY A 474 21.85 -13.42 16.23
C GLY A 474 21.33 -12.99 14.87
N VAL A 475 21.85 -13.55 13.77
CA VAL A 475 21.38 -13.21 12.41
C VAL A 475 19.95 -13.70 12.18
N VAL A 476 19.61 -14.90 12.68
CA VAL A 476 18.24 -15.44 12.61
C VAL A 476 17.27 -14.53 13.37
N ASP A 477 17.66 -14.07 14.55
CA ASP A 477 16.86 -13.19 15.38
C ASP A 477 16.66 -11.82 14.71
N SER A 478 17.71 -11.24 14.11
CA SER A 478 17.62 -10.00 13.34
C SER A 478 16.70 -10.15 12.11
N VAL A 479 16.72 -11.29 11.42
CA VAL A 479 15.78 -11.61 10.34
C VAL A 479 14.34 -11.65 10.85
N ILE A 480 14.08 -12.37 11.94
CA ILE A 480 12.76 -12.51 12.56
C ILE A 480 12.19 -11.14 12.95
N VAL A 481 13.01 -10.31 13.60
CA VAL A 481 12.67 -8.95 13.97
C VAL A 481 12.33 -8.11 12.73
N ASN A 482 13.19 -8.11 11.72
CA ASN A 482 12.99 -7.26 10.55
C ASN A 482 11.75 -7.67 9.74
N LEU A 483 11.39 -8.97 9.75
CA LEU A 483 10.12 -9.45 9.17
C LEU A 483 8.90 -8.93 9.93
N TRP A 484 8.97 -8.88 11.26
CA TRP A 484 7.88 -8.30 12.06
C TRP A 484 7.76 -6.79 11.83
N ASN A 485 8.88 -6.06 11.85
CA ASN A 485 8.92 -4.62 11.54
C ASN A 485 8.35 -4.33 10.15
N ALA A 486 8.67 -5.15 9.14
CA ALA A 486 8.08 -5.03 7.81
C ALA A 486 6.57 -5.32 7.80
N GLY A 487 6.12 -6.31 8.58
CA GLY A 487 4.70 -6.61 8.77
C GLY A 487 3.94 -5.40 9.33
N ASP A 488 4.46 -4.78 10.39
CA ASP A 488 3.86 -3.58 10.99
C ASP A 488 3.93 -2.38 10.05
N TYR A 489 5.08 -2.15 9.39
CA TYR A 489 5.26 -1.10 8.41
C TYR A 489 4.21 -1.17 7.29
N PHE A 490 4.05 -2.33 6.65
CA PHE A 490 3.07 -2.50 5.57
C PHE A 490 1.62 -2.60 6.06
N SER A 491 1.37 -2.90 7.35
CA SER A 491 0.01 -2.90 7.89
C SER A 491 -0.61 -1.50 7.97
N ASN A 492 0.23 -0.46 7.97
CA ASN A 492 -0.18 0.93 7.88
C ASN A 492 -0.41 1.32 6.41
N PRO A 493 -1.64 1.69 6.00
CA PRO A 493 -1.94 2.03 4.62
C PRO A 493 -1.15 3.23 4.09
N LYS A 494 -0.65 4.13 4.95
CA LYS A 494 0.19 5.27 4.55
C LYS A 494 1.54 4.83 3.94
N ASN A 495 1.99 3.61 4.25
CA ASN A 495 3.26 3.06 3.80
C ASN A 495 3.12 2.20 2.53
N ILE A 496 1.90 2.03 2.00
CA ILE A 496 1.64 1.33 0.74
C ILE A 496 1.46 2.37 -0.36
N TYR A 497 2.47 2.51 -1.23
CA TYR A 497 2.42 3.48 -2.31
C TYR A 497 1.43 3.06 -3.41
N PRO A 498 0.57 3.95 -3.95
CA PRO A 498 -0.45 3.62 -4.94
C PRO A 498 0.15 3.36 -6.34
N SER A 499 0.75 2.19 -6.48
CA SER A 499 1.43 1.74 -7.70
C SER A 499 1.54 0.21 -7.74
N ASN A 500 2.20 -0.31 -8.77
CA ASN A 500 2.60 -1.71 -8.83
C ASN A 500 3.45 -2.12 -7.61
N HIS A 501 4.27 -1.24 -7.01
CA HIS A 501 5.03 -1.53 -5.78
C HIS A 501 4.10 -1.84 -4.60
N GLY A 502 3.02 -1.07 -4.45
CA GLY A 502 2.03 -1.29 -3.39
C GLY A 502 1.38 -2.66 -3.48
N MET A 503 1.13 -3.16 -4.71
CA MET A 503 0.63 -4.52 -4.92
C MET A 503 1.67 -5.58 -4.49
N MET A 504 2.96 -5.34 -4.73
CA MET A 504 4.04 -6.23 -4.25
C MET A 504 4.12 -6.23 -2.71
N SER A 505 3.98 -5.07 -2.09
CA SER A 505 3.92 -4.91 -0.63
C SER A 505 2.73 -5.66 -0.03
N CYS A 506 1.56 -5.65 -0.69
CA CYS A 506 0.41 -6.44 -0.27
C CYS A 506 0.70 -7.95 -0.29
N LEU A 507 1.30 -8.48 -1.35
CA LEU A 507 1.71 -9.88 -1.41
C LEU A 507 2.72 -10.20 -0.30
N THR A 508 3.72 -9.34 -0.11
CA THR A 508 4.73 -9.49 0.95
C THR A 508 4.09 -9.56 2.34
N LEU A 509 3.17 -8.64 2.64
CA LEU A 509 2.43 -8.63 3.89
C LEU A 509 1.59 -9.90 4.07
N ALA A 510 0.97 -10.41 3.00
CA ALA A 510 0.28 -11.70 3.04
C ALA A 510 1.24 -12.89 3.30
N GLN A 511 2.48 -12.84 2.80
CA GLN A 511 3.49 -13.86 3.10
C GLN A 511 3.93 -13.82 4.57
N ILE A 512 4.19 -12.61 5.10
CA ILE A 512 4.49 -12.40 6.53
C ILE A 512 3.32 -12.89 7.40
N ALA A 513 2.09 -12.53 7.03
CA ALA A 513 0.90 -12.97 7.73
C ALA A 513 0.71 -14.49 7.70
N ASN A 514 1.08 -15.16 6.59
CA ASN A 514 1.06 -16.61 6.50
C ASN A 514 2.10 -17.26 7.43
N GLN A 515 3.25 -16.64 7.61
CA GLN A 515 4.25 -17.12 8.58
C GLN A 515 3.72 -16.99 10.02
N PHE A 516 3.01 -15.91 10.33
CA PHE A 516 2.34 -15.69 11.62
C PHE A 516 1.07 -16.51 11.85
N ARG A 517 0.75 -17.51 11.02
CA ARG A 517 -0.51 -18.26 11.11
C ARG A 517 -0.81 -18.89 12.46
N ASN A 518 0.23 -19.32 13.20
CA ASN A 518 0.06 -19.86 14.54
C ASN A 518 -0.29 -18.76 15.58
N GLN A 519 -0.09 -17.49 15.22
CA GLN A 519 -0.49 -16.29 15.95
C GLN A 519 -1.70 -15.68 15.23
N GLY A 520 -2.84 -16.35 15.34
CA GLY A 520 -4.05 -16.07 14.56
C GLY A 520 -4.43 -14.59 14.51
N TYR A 521 -4.31 -13.85 15.62
CA TYR A 521 -4.61 -12.42 15.66
C TYR A 521 -3.70 -11.58 14.74
N LEU A 522 -2.38 -11.72 14.84
CA LEU A 522 -1.41 -11.02 13.98
C LEU A 522 -1.60 -11.42 12.51
N SER A 523 -1.73 -12.72 12.26
CA SER A 523 -1.99 -13.24 10.90
C SER A 523 -3.25 -12.62 10.30
N ASN A 524 -4.37 -12.64 11.03
CA ASN A 524 -5.64 -12.10 10.55
C ASN A 524 -5.57 -10.58 10.36
N HIS A 525 -4.86 -9.86 11.24
CA HIS A 525 -4.66 -8.42 11.11
C HIS A 525 -3.90 -8.09 9.81
N TYR A 526 -2.72 -8.68 9.61
CA TYR A 526 -1.88 -8.42 8.44
C TYR A 526 -2.56 -8.87 7.14
N LEU A 527 -3.24 -10.03 7.14
CA LEU A 527 -4.03 -10.47 5.98
C LEU A 527 -5.15 -9.47 5.64
N ARG A 528 -5.92 -9.03 6.64
CA ARG A 528 -6.99 -8.05 6.41
C ARG A 528 -6.44 -6.75 5.83
N ARG A 529 -5.31 -6.25 6.33
CA ARG A 529 -4.66 -5.03 5.82
C ARG A 529 -4.19 -5.21 4.38
N ALA A 530 -3.53 -6.33 4.08
CA ALA A 530 -3.10 -6.66 2.72
C ALA A 530 -4.29 -6.72 1.73
N HIS A 531 -5.39 -7.37 2.10
CA HIS A 531 -6.58 -7.50 1.25
C HIS A 531 -7.25 -6.16 0.96
N VAL A 532 -7.49 -5.37 2.01
CA VAL A 532 -8.13 -4.06 1.87
C VAL A 532 -7.28 -3.12 1.02
N ALA A 533 -5.95 -3.13 1.22
CA ALA A 533 -5.04 -2.34 0.40
C ALA A 533 -5.03 -2.82 -1.06
N MET A 534 -4.94 -4.13 -1.32
CA MET A 534 -4.97 -4.69 -2.68
C MET A 534 -6.25 -4.31 -3.43
N LEU A 535 -7.42 -4.41 -2.79
CA LEU A 535 -8.71 -4.02 -3.35
C LEU A 535 -8.77 -2.52 -3.72
N GLY A 536 -8.24 -1.65 -2.86
CA GLY A 536 -8.15 -0.22 -3.14
C GLY A 536 -7.22 0.07 -4.31
N LEU A 537 -6.00 -0.48 -4.27
CA LEU A 537 -4.99 -0.30 -5.31
C LEU A 537 -5.48 -0.73 -6.69
N ILE A 538 -6.10 -1.91 -6.81
CA ILE A 538 -6.58 -2.37 -8.11
C ILE A 538 -7.80 -1.56 -8.58
N GLY A 539 -8.68 -1.17 -7.67
CA GLY A 539 -9.82 -0.31 -7.98
C GLY A 539 -9.40 1.07 -8.49
N ASP A 540 -8.29 1.60 -7.96
CA ASP A 540 -7.73 2.86 -8.39
C ASP A 540 -6.89 2.74 -9.67
N SER A 541 -6.26 1.58 -9.92
CA SER A 541 -5.33 1.38 -11.05
C SER A 541 -6.02 1.07 -12.38
N LEU A 542 -7.23 0.52 -12.33
CA LEU A 542 -7.99 0.10 -13.50
C LEU A 542 -9.17 1.03 -13.79
N ASP A 543 -9.51 1.20 -15.06
CA ASP A 543 -10.76 1.81 -15.49
C ASP A 543 -11.92 0.81 -15.49
N ARG A 544 -13.12 1.30 -15.81
CA ARG A 544 -14.33 0.47 -15.85
C ARG A 544 -14.26 -0.70 -16.83
N ASP A 545 -13.41 -0.60 -17.84
CA ASP A 545 -13.18 -1.61 -18.88
C ASP A 545 -12.04 -2.57 -18.50
N GLY A 546 -11.46 -2.39 -17.31
CA GLY A 546 -10.37 -3.19 -16.79
C GLY A 546 -8.99 -2.74 -17.27
N TRP A 547 -8.85 -1.58 -17.92
CA TRP A 547 -7.58 -1.13 -18.49
C TRP A 547 -6.76 -0.29 -17.51
N ALA A 548 -5.42 -0.35 -17.60
CA ALA A 548 -4.55 0.40 -16.71
C ALA A 548 -4.47 1.90 -17.08
N ASN A 549 -4.47 2.74 -16.05
CA ASN A 549 -4.57 4.20 -16.17
C ASN A 549 -3.42 4.93 -16.90
N GLU A 550 -2.29 4.26 -17.14
CA GLU A 550 -1.04 4.84 -17.65
C GLU A 550 -0.74 4.50 -19.12
N ASN A 551 -1.67 3.82 -19.81
CA ASN A 551 -1.61 3.51 -21.25
C ASN A 551 -0.40 2.69 -21.71
N THR A 552 0.32 2.06 -20.79
CA THR A 552 1.47 1.20 -21.12
C THR A 552 1.06 -0.27 -21.07
N VAL A 553 1.13 -0.94 -22.23
CA VAL A 553 0.65 -2.33 -22.36
C VAL A 553 1.47 -3.31 -21.50
N GLY A 554 2.79 -3.13 -21.45
CA GLY A 554 3.68 -3.95 -20.62
C GLY A 554 3.37 -3.84 -19.12
N TYR A 555 3.08 -2.63 -18.62
CA TYR A 555 2.68 -2.44 -17.22
C TYR A 555 1.30 -3.00 -16.93
N HIS A 556 0.35 -2.87 -17.86
CA HIS A 556 -0.95 -3.52 -17.71
C HIS A 556 -0.82 -5.05 -17.58
N SER A 557 0.02 -5.67 -18.43
CA SER A 557 0.39 -7.09 -18.29
C SER A 557 1.04 -7.40 -16.96
N PHE A 558 1.87 -6.51 -16.43
CA PHE A 558 2.50 -6.69 -15.14
C PHE A 558 1.47 -6.64 -13.99
N ILE A 559 0.54 -5.68 -13.99
CA ILE A 559 -0.55 -5.57 -13.02
C ILE A 559 -1.40 -6.86 -13.01
N CYS A 560 -1.76 -7.38 -14.19
CA CYS A 560 -2.48 -8.65 -14.30
C CYS A 560 -1.74 -9.78 -13.58
N ARG A 561 -0.43 -9.90 -13.82
CA ARG A 561 0.43 -10.90 -13.17
C ARG A 561 0.51 -10.70 -11.65
N LEU A 562 0.61 -9.46 -11.17
CA LEU A 562 0.65 -9.17 -9.72
C LEU A 562 -0.62 -9.62 -9.02
N LEU A 563 -1.77 -9.28 -9.60
CA LEU A 563 -3.07 -9.64 -9.04
C LEU A 563 -3.32 -11.15 -9.09
N GLU A 564 -3.03 -11.79 -10.22
CA GLU A 564 -3.05 -13.26 -10.33
C GLU A 564 -2.14 -13.90 -9.29
N ASN A 565 -0.93 -13.35 -9.12
CA ASN A 565 0.02 -13.91 -8.20
C ASN A 565 -0.46 -13.85 -6.75
N TYR A 566 -1.15 -12.76 -6.39
CA TYR A 566 -1.71 -12.57 -5.06
C TYR A 566 -2.85 -13.56 -4.77
N ILE A 567 -3.80 -13.68 -5.72
CA ILE A 567 -4.95 -14.59 -5.60
C ILE A 567 -4.45 -16.03 -5.50
N GLU A 568 -3.58 -16.46 -6.42
CA GLU A 568 -3.04 -17.81 -6.42
C GLU A 568 -2.27 -18.13 -5.13
N TYR A 569 -1.49 -17.17 -4.62
CA TYR A 569 -0.78 -17.35 -3.36
C TYR A 569 -1.73 -17.59 -2.18
N CYS A 570 -2.82 -16.80 -2.12
CA CYS A 570 -3.84 -16.97 -1.09
C CYS A 570 -4.54 -18.32 -1.22
N ASP A 571 -4.96 -18.71 -2.42
CA ASP A 571 -5.66 -19.96 -2.69
C ASP A 571 -4.78 -21.18 -2.35
N LYS A 572 -3.55 -21.23 -2.85
CA LYS A 572 -2.62 -22.36 -2.60
C LYS A 572 -2.27 -22.54 -1.12
N ASN A 573 -2.34 -21.47 -0.33
CA ASN A 573 -2.08 -21.50 1.11
C ASN A 573 -3.36 -21.53 1.97
N ASN A 574 -4.54 -21.61 1.36
CA ASN A 574 -5.84 -21.53 2.04
C ASN A 574 -5.94 -20.28 2.95
N LEU A 575 -5.56 -19.11 2.44
CA LEU A 575 -5.65 -17.83 3.14
C LEU A 575 -7.03 -17.22 2.94
N PRO A 576 -7.76 -16.84 4.01
CA PRO A 576 -9.05 -16.18 3.85
C PRO A 576 -8.85 -14.83 3.17
N MET A 577 -9.65 -14.56 2.14
CA MET A 577 -9.65 -13.30 1.40
C MET A 577 -10.90 -12.48 1.74
N VAL A 578 -10.70 -11.24 2.18
CA VAL A 578 -11.80 -10.29 2.32
C VAL A 578 -12.24 -9.87 0.92
N ASP A 579 -13.50 -10.11 0.57
CA ASP A 579 -14.08 -9.76 -0.75
C ASP A 579 -13.30 -10.34 -1.95
N GLY A 580 -12.79 -11.58 -1.81
CA GLY A 580 -11.96 -12.24 -2.83
C GLY A 580 -12.65 -12.43 -4.19
N GLU A 581 -13.98 -12.54 -4.21
CA GLU A 581 -14.75 -12.59 -5.47
C GLU A 581 -14.55 -11.34 -6.31
N ARG A 582 -14.50 -10.16 -5.67
CA ARG A 582 -14.28 -8.88 -6.34
C ARG A 582 -12.88 -8.78 -6.94
N LEU A 583 -11.85 -9.27 -6.24
CA LEU A 583 -10.49 -9.37 -6.81
C LEU A 583 -10.47 -10.27 -8.06
N CYS A 584 -11.20 -11.39 -8.02
CA CYS A 584 -11.31 -12.27 -9.18
C CYS A 584 -12.06 -11.61 -10.35
N VAL A 585 -13.06 -10.76 -10.10
CA VAL A 585 -13.73 -9.96 -11.13
C VAL A 585 -12.75 -9.00 -11.80
N PHE A 586 -12.00 -8.22 -11.00
CA PHE A 586 -10.98 -7.31 -11.52
C PHE A 586 -9.95 -8.04 -12.38
N LEU A 587 -9.45 -9.19 -11.92
CA LEU A 587 -8.48 -9.98 -12.70
C LEU A 587 -9.04 -10.41 -14.05
N ARG A 588 -10.29 -10.88 -14.11
CA ARG A 588 -10.92 -11.28 -15.38
C ARG A 588 -11.07 -10.11 -16.33
N GLN A 589 -11.52 -8.95 -15.84
CA GLN A 589 -11.67 -7.74 -16.65
C GLN A 589 -10.32 -7.25 -17.19
N ALA A 590 -9.29 -7.21 -16.32
CA ALA A 590 -7.94 -6.82 -16.72
C ALA A 590 -7.36 -7.76 -17.77
N LYS A 591 -7.44 -9.09 -17.55
CA LYS A 591 -6.99 -10.06 -18.55
C LYS A 591 -7.69 -9.90 -19.90
N GLN A 592 -9.02 -9.69 -19.89
CA GLN A 592 -9.77 -9.45 -21.12
C GLN A 592 -9.34 -8.16 -21.82
N ALA A 593 -9.10 -7.07 -21.07
CA ALA A 593 -8.59 -5.82 -21.63
C ALA A 593 -7.23 -6.02 -22.32
N LEU A 594 -6.35 -6.83 -21.71
CA LEU A 594 -5.05 -7.18 -22.28
C LEU A 594 -5.15 -7.99 -23.58
N GLU A 595 -6.11 -8.91 -23.70
CA GLU A 595 -6.33 -9.71 -24.93
C GLU A 595 -6.63 -8.82 -26.16
N PHE A 596 -7.27 -7.66 -25.97
CA PHE A 596 -7.45 -6.67 -27.04
C PHE A 596 -6.14 -5.96 -27.41
N ALA A 597 -5.29 -5.67 -26.43
CA ALA A 597 -4.04 -4.90 -26.59
C ALA A 597 -2.82 -5.73 -27.05
N VAL A 598 -2.87 -7.05 -26.93
CA VAL A 598 -1.83 -7.94 -27.48
C VAL A 598 -1.90 -7.94 -29.00
N ARG A 599 -0.77 -8.00 -29.71
CA ARG A 599 -0.71 -8.07 -31.18
C ARG A 599 -1.25 -9.40 -31.71
N GLN A 600 -1.51 -9.50 -33.01
CA GLN A 600 -2.05 -10.71 -33.65
C GLN A 600 -1.19 -11.96 -33.42
N ASP A 601 0.12 -11.80 -33.25
CA ASP A 601 1.07 -12.89 -33.02
C ASP A 601 1.32 -13.21 -31.53
N GLY A 602 0.54 -12.62 -30.62
CA GLY A 602 0.67 -12.80 -29.18
C GLY A 602 1.72 -11.90 -28.52
N SER A 603 2.36 -11.00 -29.25
CA SER A 603 3.37 -10.09 -28.68
C SER A 603 2.77 -8.87 -27.97
N ILE A 604 3.42 -8.46 -26.88
CA ILE A 604 3.16 -7.20 -26.18
C ILE A 604 3.86 -6.09 -26.97
N PRO A 605 3.13 -5.06 -27.46
CA PRO A 605 3.72 -3.98 -28.24
C PRO A 605 4.59 -3.06 -27.37
N PRO A 606 5.68 -2.48 -27.92
CA PRO A 606 6.54 -1.55 -27.21
C PRO A 606 5.94 -0.13 -27.21
N ILE A 607 4.79 0.04 -26.57
CA ILE A 607 4.08 1.34 -26.47
C ILE A 607 4.26 1.88 -25.05
N GLY A 608 4.75 3.11 -24.95
CA GLY A 608 5.09 3.74 -23.66
C GLY A 608 6.31 3.08 -23.03
N ASP A 609 6.30 2.95 -21.70
CA ASP A 609 7.40 2.32 -20.96
C ASP A 609 7.34 0.77 -21.02
N SER A 610 7.27 0.20 -22.23
CA SER A 610 7.18 -1.25 -22.46
C SER A 610 8.20 -1.75 -23.49
N PRO A 611 8.94 -2.84 -23.22
CA PRO A 611 9.69 -3.53 -24.27
C PRO A 611 8.77 -4.40 -25.15
N LEU A 612 9.27 -4.84 -26.30
CA LEU A 612 8.63 -5.84 -27.14
C LEU A 612 8.98 -7.25 -26.64
N TYR A 613 7.96 -8.08 -26.36
CA TYR A 613 8.18 -9.49 -26.02
C TYR A 613 6.96 -10.34 -26.37
N ARG A 614 7.17 -11.65 -26.56
CA ARG A 614 6.06 -12.59 -26.75
C ARG A 614 5.39 -12.91 -25.42
N SER A 615 4.07 -12.87 -25.42
CA SER A 615 3.25 -13.39 -24.34
C SER A 615 2.55 -14.67 -24.79
N GLU A 616 2.10 -15.49 -23.83
CA GLU A 616 1.22 -16.63 -24.12
C GLU A 616 -0.27 -16.22 -24.13
N ILE A 617 -0.54 -14.90 -24.12
CA ILE A 617 -1.88 -14.35 -24.00
C ILE A 617 -2.55 -14.38 -25.38
N PRO A 618 -3.81 -14.86 -25.47
CA PRO A 618 -4.53 -14.86 -26.74
C PRO A 618 -4.83 -13.43 -27.20
N SER A 619 -4.96 -13.28 -28.52
CA SER A 619 -5.21 -12.00 -29.16
C SER A 619 -6.65 -11.93 -29.63
N ILE A 620 -7.41 -10.92 -29.19
CA ILE A 620 -8.71 -10.59 -29.78
C ILE A 620 -8.47 -9.61 -30.92
N ASN A 621 -8.68 -10.06 -32.16
CA ASN A 621 -8.48 -9.26 -33.37
C ASN A 621 -9.69 -8.36 -33.68
N SER A 622 -10.03 -7.51 -32.73
CA SER A 622 -11.10 -6.52 -32.84
C SER A 622 -10.66 -5.21 -32.21
N SER A 623 -11.17 -4.10 -32.71
CA SER A 623 -10.95 -2.79 -32.12
C SER A 623 -11.50 -2.71 -30.69
N LYS A 624 -10.85 -1.90 -29.84
CA LYS A 624 -11.28 -1.61 -28.46
C LYS A 624 -10.92 -0.19 -28.09
N PHE A 625 -11.89 0.54 -27.54
CA PHE A 625 -11.74 1.89 -27.04
C PHE A 625 -11.85 1.93 -25.51
N PHE A 626 -10.77 2.32 -24.84
CA PHE A 626 -10.70 2.54 -23.39
C PHE A 626 -10.85 4.04 -23.13
N SER A 627 -12.11 4.50 -23.12
CA SER A 627 -12.43 5.93 -23.17
C SER A 627 -11.96 6.73 -21.96
N GLU A 628 -12.04 6.15 -20.76
CA GLU A 628 -11.62 6.85 -19.54
C GLU A 628 -10.10 7.01 -19.49
N SER A 629 -9.37 6.08 -20.11
CA SER A 629 -7.91 6.07 -20.13
C SER A 629 -7.32 6.78 -21.35
N GLY A 630 -8.10 7.13 -22.37
CA GLY A 630 -7.57 7.80 -23.56
C GLY A 630 -6.73 6.89 -24.47
N PHE A 631 -7.09 5.59 -24.55
CA PHE A 631 -6.38 4.60 -25.36
C PHE A 631 -7.33 3.89 -26.32
N LEU A 632 -7.02 3.97 -27.61
CA LEU A 632 -7.78 3.29 -28.66
C LEU A 632 -6.86 2.33 -29.42
N ILE A 633 -7.38 1.13 -29.66
CA ILE A 633 -6.78 0.13 -30.53
C ILE A 633 -7.77 -0.11 -31.68
N ILE A 634 -7.34 0.15 -32.91
CA ILE A 634 -8.05 -0.24 -34.14
C ILE A 634 -7.36 -1.50 -34.66
N LYS A 635 -8.11 -2.61 -34.70
CA LYS A 635 -7.50 -3.92 -34.94
C LYS A 635 -8.39 -4.89 -35.69
N ASP A 636 -7.75 -5.66 -36.57
CA ASP A 636 -8.29 -6.87 -37.22
C ASP A 636 -7.15 -7.88 -37.49
N GLU A 637 -7.39 -8.85 -38.38
CA GLU A 637 -6.43 -9.88 -38.76
C GLU A 637 -5.12 -9.34 -39.38
N LYS A 638 -5.12 -8.11 -39.91
CA LYS A 638 -3.95 -7.48 -40.53
C LYS A 638 -3.52 -6.20 -39.84
N ILE A 639 -4.46 -5.35 -39.44
CA ILE A 639 -4.20 -4.01 -38.92
C ILE A 639 -4.10 -4.07 -37.39
N TYR A 640 -3.07 -3.43 -36.83
CA TYR A 640 -2.99 -3.04 -35.43
C TYR A 640 -2.51 -1.59 -35.37
N LEU A 641 -3.43 -0.67 -35.11
CA LEU A 641 -3.15 0.75 -34.94
C LEU A 641 -3.55 1.20 -33.55
N THR A 642 -2.69 1.96 -32.89
CA THR A 642 -3.05 2.59 -31.60
C THR A 642 -3.15 4.10 -31.75
N LEU A 643 -4.04 4.70 -30.97
CA LEU A 643 -4.11 6.14 -30.73
C LEU A 643 -4.06 6.37 -29.21
N VAL A 644 -3.13 7.21 -28.76
CA VAL A 644 -2.99 7.62 -27.35
C VAL A 644 -3.31 9.11 -27.24
N CYS A 645 -4.27 9.47 -26.39
CA CYS A 645 -4.55 10.86 -26.05
C CYS A 645 -5.31 10.94 -24.73
N GLY A 646 -4.64 11.41 -23.69
CA GLY A 646 -5.13 11.37 -22.31
C GLY A 646 -4.49 10.26 -21.48
N SER A 647 -4.75 10.30 -20.18
CA SER A 647 -4.42 9.25 -19.21
C SER A 647 -5.13 9.54 -17.89
N ARG A 648 -5.39 8.51 -17.08
CA ARG A 648 -5.91 8.69 -15.69
C ARG A 648 -4.79 8.78 -14.66
N SER A 649 -3.58 8.37 -15.04
CA SER A 649 -2.37 8.41 -14.21
C SER A 649 -1.25 9.18 -14.92
N SER A 650 -0.38 9.79 -14.13
CA SER A 650 0.87 10.42 -14.59
C SER A 650 2.10 9.52 -14.38
N ASN A 651 1.95 8.38 -13.69
CA ASN A 651 3.02 7.41 -13.51
C ASN A 651 3.33 6.73 -14.85
N HIS A 652 4.62 6.59 -15.17
CA HIS A 652 5.13 5.98 -16.41
C HIS A 652 4.60 6.56 -17.74
N LYS A 653 3.87 7.68 -17.67
CA LYS A 653 3.26 8.32 -18.83
C LYS A 653 4.29 9.20 -19.56
N GLN A 654 4.38 9.04 -20.87
CA GLN A 654 5.26 9.82 -21.76
C GLN A 654 4.51 11.01 -22.37
N ALA A 655 5.22 11.95 -22.99
CA ALA A 655 4.65 13.14 -23.65
C ALA A 655 4.15 12.80 -25.07
N ASP A 656 3.19 11.88 -25.14
CA ASP A 656 2.76 11.19 -26.37
C ASP A 656 1.33 11.52 -26.83
N ASP A 657 0.66 12.55 -26.27
CA ASP A 657 -0.73 12.81 -26.65
C ASP A 657 -0.84 13.08 -28.16
N SER A 658 -1.86 12.48 -28.79
CA SER A 658 -2.08 12.36 -30.25
C SER A 658 -1.23 11.31 -30.98
N SER A 659 -0.33 10.60 -30.30
CA SER A 659 0.56 9.61 -30.92
C SER A 659 -0.20 8.45 -31.55
N VAL A 660 0.26 8.03 -32.73
CA VAL A 660 -0.23 6.82 -33.42
C VAL A 660 0.89 5.80 -33.68
N THR A 661 0.59 4.51 -33.57
CA THR A 661 1.47 3.44 -34.06
C THR A 661 0.73 2.59 -35.09
N LEU A 662 1.45 1.93 -35.98
CA LEU A 662 0.87 1.09 -37.03
C LEU A 662 1.71 -0.15 -37.28
N HIS A 663 1.12 -1.31 -37.01
CA HIS A 663 1.61 -2.62 -37.38
C HIS A 663 0.65 -3.26 -38.39
N TYR A 664 1.19 -3.82 -39.45
CA TYR A 664 0.41 -4.38 -40.56
C TYR A 664 0.98 -5.72 -41.03
N GLY A 665 0.14 -6.76 -41.05
CA GLY A 665 0.48 -8.06 -41.62
C GLY A 665 1.74 -8.70 -41.00
N GLY A 666 2.01 -8.42 -39.72
CA GLY A 666 3.17 -8.93 -39.01
C GLY A 666 4.42 -8.06 -39.07
N GLU A 667 4.36 -6.83 -39.61
CA GLU A 667 5.48 -5.88 -39.65
C GLU A 667 5.11 -4.54 -39.04
N ASP A 668 6.03 -3.97 -38.24
CA ASP A 668 5.93 -2.60 -37.76
C ASP A 668 6.16 -1.62 -38.92
N LEU A 669 5.34 -0.57 -39.01
CA LEU A 669 5.46 0.48 -40.02
C LEU A 669 5.68 1.86 -39.37
N ILE A 670 4.83 2.20 -38.40
CA ILE A 670 4.97 3.39 -37.54
C ILE A 670 5.10 2.90 -36.12
N ILE A 671 6.11 3.37 -35.40
CA ILE A 671 6.49 2.86 -34.09
C ILE A 671 6.45 3.96 -33.03
N ASP A 672 6.50 3.51 -31.78
CA ASP A 672 6.77 4.36 -30.63
C ASP A 672 8.28 4.42 -30.36
N GLY A 673 8.74 5.47 -29.66
CA GLY A 673 10.12 5.62 -29.24
C GLY A 673 10.56 4.56 -28.23
N GLY A 674 9.65 4.07 -27.40
CA GLY A 674 9.92 3.07 -26.37
C GLY A 674 10.66 3.61 -25.14
N SER A 675 11.21 2.72 -24.31
CA SER A 675 11.67 3.10 -22.96
C SER A 675 13.18 3.30 -22.80
N TYR A 676 14.01 2.43 -23.39
CA TYR A 676 15.48 2.36 -23.28
C TYR A 676 16.04 2.12 -21.87
N SER A 677 15.87 3.06 -20.95
CA SER A 677 16.38 3.01 -19.56
C SER A 677 15.46 3.78 -18.61
N TYR A 678 15.73 3.77 -17.31
CA TYR A 678 15.07 4.66 -16.34
C TYR A 678 15.94 5.84 -15.89
N ASP A 679 17.16 5.95 -16.41
CA ASP A 679 18.06 7.06 -16.06
C ASP A 679 17.55 8.37 -16.66
N SER A 680 16.95 9.20 -15.81
CA SER A 680 16.43 10.51 -16.20
C SER A 680 17.52 11.51 -16.58
N ALA A 681 18.80 11.24 -16.33
CA ALA A 681 19.92 12.08 -16.77
C ALA A 681 20.32 11.78 -18.22
N ASP A 682 20.10 10.55 -18.68
CA ASP A 682 20.46 10.08 -20.03
C ASP A 682 19.70 10.84 -21.12
N ILE A 683 20.44 11.33 -22.12
CA ILE A 683 19.91 12.17 -23.20
C ILE A 683 19.00 11.42 -24.16
N TYR A 684 19.22 10.12 -24.37
CA TYR A 684 18.37 9.27 -25.21
C TYR A 684 17.08 8.96 -24.48
N ARG A 685 17.13 8.64 -23.17
CA ARG A 685 15.90 8.48 -22.37
C ARG A 685 15.04 9.74 -22.46
N LYS A 686 15.63 10.93 -22.26
CA LYS A 686 14.92 12.22 -22.39
C LYS A 686 14.27 12.40 -23.77
N HIS A 687 14.97 12.03 -24.83
CA HIS A 687 14.46 12.13 -26.21
C HIS A 687 13.29 11.18 -26.47
N LEU A 688 13.39 9.91 -26.04
CA LEU A 688 12.38 8.89 -26.35
C LEU A 688 11.05 9.14 -25.64
N VAL A 689 11.06 9.71 -24.43
CA VAL A 689 9.83 9.97 -23.66
C VAL A 689 9.23 11.36 -23.89
N SER A 690 9.91 12.23 -24.62
CA SER A 690 9.37 13.54 -25.01
C SER A 690 8.57 13.43 -26.29
N ALA A 691 7.88 14.50 -26.70
CA ALA A 691 7.14 14.55 -27.96
C ALA A 691 8.00 14.19 -29.20
N ARG A 692 9.34 14.27 -29.11
CA ARG A 692 10.24 13.87 -30.19
C ARG A 692 10.24 12.36 -30.47
N GLY A 693 9.95 11.54 -29.47
CA GLY A 693 9.91 10.08 -29.59
C GLY A 693 8.61 9.53 -30.20
N HIS A 694 7.66 10.40 -30.56
CA HIS A 694 6.30 9.97 -30.89
C HIS A 694 5.82 10.44 -32.27
N SER A 695 4.77 9.77 -32.76
CA SER A 695 4.14 10.01 -34.06
C SER A 695 2.84 10.80 -33.92
N GLY A 696 2.97 12.08 -33.56
CA GLY A 696 1.87 12.97 -33.17
C GLY A 696 1.87 14.30 -33.92
N LEU A 697 1.01 15.22 -33.48
CA LEU A 697 1.06 16.64 -33.82
C LEU A 697 1.43 17.41 -32.56
N PHE A 698 2.51 18.19 -32.61
CA PHE A 698 3.05 18.88 -31.44
C PHE A 698 3.45 20.33 -31.77
N VAL A 699 3.62 21.15 -30.74
CA VAL A 699 4.27 22.46 -30.86
C VAL A 699 5.77 22.33 -30.54
N ALA A 700 6.63 22.90 -31.38
CA ALA A 700 8.07 22.74 -31.26
C ALA A 700 8.64 23.29 -29.93
N SER A 701 7.99 24.30 -29.34
CA SER A 701 8.35 24.86 -28.03
C SER A 701 8.17 23.85 -26.88
N ALA A 702 7.34 22.82 -27.06
CA ALA A 702 7.12 21.76 -26.08
C ALA A 702 7.90 20.46 -26.36
N ALA A 703 8.69 20.40 -27.45
CA ALA A 703 9.27 19.15 -27.96
C ALA A 703 10.25 18.46 -26.97
N ASP A 704 10.89 19.24 -26.11
CA ASP A 704 11.92 18.77 -25.16
C ASP A 704 11.46 18.83 -23.69
N ILE A 705 10.17 19.11 -23.44
CA ILE A 705 9.65 19.16 -22.07
C ILE A 705 9.63 17.74 -21.48
N ALA A 706 10.22 17.58 -20.29
CA ALA A 706 10.20 16.31 -19.59
C ALA A 706 8.76 15.88 -19.25
N PRO A 707 8.42 14.58 -19.28
CA PRO A 707 7.04 14.11 -19.16
C PRO A 707 6.28 14.64 -17.93
N ARG A 708 6.93 14.69 -16.76
CA ARG A 708 6.31 15.24 -15.54
C ARG A 708 5.94 16.73 -15.65
N ALA A 709 6.77 17.51 -16.35
CA ALA A 709 6.48 18.92 -16.58
C ALA A 709 5.40 19.09 -17.65
N TYR A 710 5.46 18.28 -18.70
CA TYR A 710 4.45 18.23 -19.76
C TYR A 710 3.06 17.93 -19.19
N LEU A 711 2.93 16.90 -18.35
CA LEU A 711 1.65 16.51 -17.74
C LEU A 711 1.08 17.53 -16.77
N ARG A 712 1.91 18.43 -16.21
CA ARG A 712 1.44 19.56 -15.38
C ARG A 712 0.85 20.70 -16.21
N GLN A 713 1.36 20.88 -17.43
CA GLN A 713 0.88 21.90 -18.38
C GLN A 713 -0.30 21.42 -19.22
N ARG A 714 -0.55 20.11 -19.24
CA ARG A 714 -1.66 19.48 -19.97
C ARG A 714 -2.97 19.63 -19.20
N HIS A 715 -3.94 20.36 -19.76
CA HIS A 715 -5.26 20.56 -19.15
C HIS A 715 -6.33 19.62 -19.69
N VAL A 716 -6.41 19.49 -21.01
CA VAL A 716 -7.35 18.61 -21.70
C VAL A 716 -6.53 17.62 -22.52
N ALA A 717 -6.89 16.34 -22.45
CA ALA A 717 -6.37 15.31 -23.35
C ALA A 717 -7.34 14.12 -23.36
N CYS A 718 -7.95 13.86 -24.50
CA CYS A 718 -8.93 12.78 -24.64
C CYS A 718 -9.10 12.34 -26.10
N ILE A 719 -9.58 11.12 -26.28
CA ILE A 719 -10.18 10.66 -27.54
C ILE A 719 -11.68 10.96 -27.43
N ASP A 720 -12.19 11.86 -28.26
CA ASP A 720 -13.57 12.35 -28.18
C ASP A 720 -14.57 11.38 -28.81
N GLU A 721 -14.19 10.76 -29.93
CA GLU A 721 -15.08 9.92 -30.72
C GLU A 721 -14.34 8.71 -31.30
N TYR A 722 -15.05 7.59 -31.37
CA TYR A 722 -14.65 6.40 -32.11
C TYR A 722 -15.88 5.74 -32.74
N VAL A 723 -15.82 5.49 -34.05
CA VAL A 723 -16.94 4.92 -34.83
C VAL A 723 -16.40 3.93 -35.87
N GLU A 724 -17.04 2.76 -35.98
CA GLU A 724 -16.84 1.84 -37.10
C GLU A 724 -17.96 1.98 -38.12
N THR A 725 -17.60 2.02 -39.40
CA THR A 725 -18.51 2.14 -40.54
C THR A 725 -18.31 0.97 -41.51
N SER A 726 -19.13 0.90 -42.55
CA SER A 726 -18.96 -0.09 -43.63
C SER A 726 -17.68 0.09 -44.45
N SER A 727 -17.05 1.27 -44.41
CA SER A 727 -15.86 1.59 -45.21
C SER A 727 -14.58 1.73 -44.40
N GLY A 728 -14.67 1.89 -43.07
CA GLY A 728 -13.48 1.96 -42.22
C GLY A 728 -13.81 2.30 -40.77
N ARG A 729 -12.78 2.76 -40.05
CA ARG A 729 -12.85 3.15 -38.64
C ARG A 729 -12.42 4.60 -38.50
N PHE A 730 -13.20 5.40 -37.79
CA PHE A 730 -12.94 6.80 -37.51
C PHE A 730 -12.63 7.00 -36.04
N ALA A 731 -11.68 7.90 -35.75
CA ALA A 731 -11.48 8.42 -34.40
C ALA A 731 -11.08 9.90 -34.42
N SER A 732 -11.42 10.62 -33.36
CA SER A 732 -10.95 11.98 -33.11
C SER A 732 -10.39 12.10 -31.70
N CYS A 733 -9.33 12.89 -31.55
CA CYS A 733 -8.77 13.23 -30.25
C CYS A 733 -8.33 14.68 -30.20
N ARG A 734 -8.25 15.21 -29.00
CA ARG A 734 -7.74 16.56 -28.75
C ARG A 734 -6.95 16.64 -27.48
N TYR A 735 -6.02 17.58 -27.45
CA TYR A 735 -5.34 17.94 -26.22
C TYR A 735 -4.91 19.40 -26.22
N THR A 736 -4.67 19.94 -25.02
CA THR A 736 -4.23 21.32 -24.81
C THR A 736 -3.03 21.39 -23.87
N LEU A 737 -2.16 22.38 -24.09
CA LEU A 737 -1.01 22.69 -23.25
C LEU A 737 -0.98 24.18 -22.90
N GLU A 738 -0.60 24.50 -21.66
CA GLU A 738 -0.30 25.88 -21.26
C GLU A 738 0.80 26.50 -22.14
N GLN A 739 1.80 25.70 -22.51
CA GLN A 739 2.88 26.11 -23.42
C GLN A 739 2.29 26.56 -24.75
N ASP A 740 2.55 27.81 -25.11
CA ASP A 740 2.03 28.51 -26.28
C ASP A 740 0.50 28.56 -26.38
N GLN A 741 -0.23 28.26 -25.30
CA GLN A 741 -1.68 28.05 -25.34
C GLN A 741 -2.06 27.10 -26.49
N PHE A 742 -1.30 26.03 -26.61
CA PHE A 742 -1.39 25.11 -27.72
C PHE A 742 -2.66 24.26 -27.62
N GLU A 743 -3.42 24.17 -28.70
CA GLU A 743 -4.54 23.25 -28.84
C GLU A 743 -4.32 22.39 -30.07
N CYS A 744 -4.56 21.09 -29.94
CA CYS A 744 -4.48 20.12 -31.02
C CYS A 744 -5.80 19.39 -31.15
N GLU A 745 -6.27 19.22 -32.38
CA GLU A 745 -7.31 18.29 -32.77
C GLU A 745 -6.76 17.39 -33.88
N ARG A 746 -6.82 16.07 -33.69
CA ARG A 746 -6.44 15.07 -34.68
C ARG A 746 -7.65 14.21 -35.00
N ARG A 747 -7.94 14.08 -36.30
CA ARG A 747 -8.97 13.18 -36.82
C ARG A 747 -8.33 12.14 -37.72
N LEU A 748 -8.63 10.87 -37.49
CA LEU A 748 -8.09 9.78 -38.28
C LEU A 748 -9.19 8.88 -38.85
N PHE A 749 -8.98 8.40 -40.07
CA PHE A 749 -9.80 7.38 -40.71
C PHE A 749 -8.91 6.26 -41.23
N VAL A 750 -9.21 5.02 -40.86
CA VAL A 750 -8.50 3.81 -41.29
C VAL A 750 -9.45 2.94 -42.09
N ASP A 751 -9.19 2.74 -43.38
CA ASP A 751 -9.96 1.78 -44.16
C ASP A 751 -9.56 0.33 -43.85
N TYR A 752 -10.34 -0.64 -44.33
CA TYR A 752 -10.08 -2.06 -44.09
C TYR A 752 -8.87 -2.62 -44.86
N ASP A 753 -8.31 -1.87 -45.81
CA ASP A 753 -7.10 -2.25 -46.54
C ASP A 753 -5.82 -1.74 -45.85
N GLY A 754 -5.95 -0.84 -44.87
CA GLY A 754 -4.86 -0.26 -44.08
C GLY A 754 -4.41 1.12 -44.56
N CYS A 755 -5.19 1.81 -45.39
CA CYS A 755 -4.95 3.22 -45.69
C CYS A 755 -5.38 4.07 -44.48
N VAL A 756 -4.47 4.92 -44.00
CA VAL A 756 -4.74 5.87 -42.92
C VAL A 756 -4.83 7.28 -43.50
N LEU A 757 -5.88 8.01 -43.15
CA LEU A 757 -6.04 9.42 -43.44
C LEU A 757 -6.02 10.18 -42.11
N LEU A 758 -5.21 11.23 -42.04
CA LEU A 758 -5.08 12.11 -40.87
C LEU A 758 -5.42 13.53 -41.28
N ALA A 759 -6.36 14.15 -40.59
CA ALA A 759 -6.66 15.57 -40.67
C ALA A 759 -6.36 16.19 -39.30
N ASP A 760 -5.25 16.91 -39.24
CA ASP A 760 -4.74 17.53 -38.02
C ASP A 760 -4.99 19.04 -38.08
N ARG A 761 -5.49 19.60 -36.98
CA ARG A 761 -5.62 21.04 -36.78
C ARG A 761 -4.94 21.42 -35.47
N ALA A 762 -4.19 22.51 -35.49
CA ALA A 762 -3.58 23.04 -34.29
C ALA A 762 -3.69 24.55 -34.22
N THR A 763 -3.76 25.10 -33.02
CA THR A 763 -3.70 26.55 -32.75
C THR A 763 -2.67 26.84 -31.67
N ALA A 764 -2.11 28.04 -31.70
CA ALA A 764 -1.17 28.55 -30.70
C ALA A 764 -1.31 30.07 -30.58
N GLN A 765 -0.82 30.63 -29.48
CA GLN A 765 -0.96 32.04 -29.13
C GLN A 765 -0.27 32.98 -30.13
N THR A 766 0.85 32.57 -30.73
CA THR A 766 1.71 33.47 -31.52
C THR A 766 1.70 33.10 -33.00
N HIS A 767 1.84 34.08 -33.89
CA HIS A 767 2.05 33.83 -35.32
C HIS A 767 3.44 33.29 -35.65
N GLU A 768 4.34 33.18 -34.67
CA GLU A 768 5.70 32.64 -34.86
C GLU A 768 5.83 31.18 -34.41
N SER A 769 4.80 30.62 -33.77
CA SER A 769 4.78 29.25 -33.29
C SER A 769 5.02 28.27 -34.45
N LEU A 770 5.83 27.24 -34.17
CA LEU A 770 6.19 26.21 -35.12
C LEU A 770 5.49 24.91 -34.74
N PHE A 771 4.57 24.47 -35.59
CA PHE A 771 3.86 23.21 -35.46
C PHE A 771 4.64 22.09 -36.16
N CYS A 772 4.67 20.90 -35.55
CA CYS A 772 5.41 19.75 -36.04
C CYS A 772 4.52 18.51 -36.05
N GLN A 773 4.17 18.02 -37.24
CA GLN A 773 3.60 16.69 -37.41
C GLN A 773 4.74 15.70 -37.62
N SER A 774 4.87 14.71 -36.73
CA SER A 774 6.00 13.76 -36.70
C SER A 774 5.53 12.34 -36.99
N PHE A 775 6.35 11.56 -37.71
CA PHE A 775 6.19 10.12 -37.91
C PHE A 775 7.52 9.41 -37.68
N LEU A 776 7.55 8.55 -36.67
CA LEU A 776 8.66 7.65 -36.38
C LEU A 776 8.39 6.31 -37.09
N LEU A 777 9.12 6.06 -38.16
CA LEU A 777 8.95 4.84 -38.96
C LEU A 777 9.80 3.71 -38.40
N ALA A 778 9.47 2.46 -38.69
CA ALA A 778 10.24 1.32 -38.19
C ALA A 778 11.65 1.23 -38.81
N PRO A 779 12.69 0.77 -38.08
CA PRO A 779 14.09 0.76 -38.56
C PRO A 779 14.33 0.00 -39.87
N GLN A 780 13.50 -1.00 -40.17
CA GLN A 780 13.59 -1.79 -41.41
C GLN A 780 13.11 -1.03 -42.65
N LEU A 781 12.33 0.05 -42.49
CA LEU A 781 11.85 0.84 -43.60
C LEU A 781 13.00 1.69 -44.15
N LYS A 782 13.25 1.60 -45.46
CA LYS A 782 14.29 2.40 -46.13
C LYS A 782 13.64 3.45 -47.00
N PHE A 783 14.06 4.70 -46.86
CA PHE A 783 13.66 5.75 -47.79
C PHE A 783 14.14 5.41 -49.21
N VAL A 784 13.22 5.41 -50.16
CA VAL A 784 13.50 5.07 -51.56
C VAL A 784 13.59 6.33 -52.40
N LYS A 785 12.53 7.14 -52.39
CA LYS A 785 12.42 8.38 -53.16
C LYS A 785 11.25 9.23 -52.67
N ARG A 786 11.29 10.50 -53.06
CA ARG A 786 10.16 11.44 -52.97
C ARG A 786 9.55 11.64 -54.36
N ILE A 787 8.22 11.60 -54.47
CA ILE A 787 7.44 11.91 -55.68
C ILE A 787 6.46 13.03 -55.33
N GLY A 788 6.73 14.26 -55.78
CA GLY A 788 5.92 15.42 -55.40
C GLY A 788 5.89 15.59 -53.87
N ASN A 789 4.71 15.53 -53.26
CA ASN A 789 4.53 15.55 -51.80
C ASN A 789 4.28 14.16 -51.22
N ALA A 790 4.87 13.11 -51.81
CA ALA A 790 4.82 11.75 -51.30
C ALA A 790 6.22 11.19 -51.04
N TRP A 791 6.43 10.61 -49.86
CA TRP A 791 7.66 9.94 -49.44
C TRP A 791 7.44 8.43 -49.43
N VAL A 792 8.27 7.71 -50.18
CA VAL A 792 8.15 6.26 -50.34
C VAL A 792 9.23 5.56 -49.52
N PHE A 793 8.79 4.65 -48.67
CA PHE A 793 9.63 3.80 -47.83
C PHE A 793 9.37 2.33 -48.11
N GLU A 794 10.43 1.52 -48.13
CA GLU A 794 10.34 0.08 -48.39
C GLU A 794 10.86 -0.74 -47.23
N GLY A 795 10.02 -1.64 -46.73
CA GLY A 795 10.35 -2.58 -45.68
C GLY A 795 10.67 -3.97 -46.21
N SER A 796 10.43 -4.96 -45.36
CA SER A 796 10.74 -6.36 -45.63
C SER A 796 9.68 -7.01 -46.50
N LYS A 797 8.41 -6.99 -46.08
CA LYS A 797 7.24 -7.44 -46.86
C LYS A 797 6.42 -6.26 -47.35
N PHE A 798 6.19 -5.27 -46.49
CA PHE A 798 5.37 -4.11 -46.81
C PHE A 798 6.20 -2.83 -46.94
N GLY A 799 5.73 -1.90 -47.75
CA GLY A 799 6.21 -0.54 -47.85
C GLY A 799 5.14 0.47 -47.47
N LEU A 800 5.57 1.71 -47.27
CA LEU A 800 4.74 2.82 -46.82
C LEU A 800 4.91 4.01 -47.77
N VAL A 801 3.81 4.61 -48.19
CA VAL A 801 3.80 5.92 -48.86
C VAL A 801 3.12 6.92 -47.94
N VAL A 802 3.87 7.93 -47.50
CA VAL A 802 3.35 9.05 -46.71
C VAL A 802 3.20 10.25 -47.64
N SER A 803 1.97 10.73 -47.83
CA SER A 803 1.66 11.90 -48.66
C SER A 803 1.13 13.04 -47.78
N GLN A 804 1.63 14.25 -47.98
CA GLN A 804 1.25 15.44 -47.21
C GLN A 804 0.80 16.57 -48.14
N SER A 805 -0.40 17.09 -47.96
CA SER A 805 -0.94 18.14 -48.83
C SER A 805 -0.66 19.56 -48.35
N ALA A 806 -0.40 19.77 -47.05
CA ALA A 806 -0.22 21.10 -46.48
C ALA A 806 0.98 21.13 -45.50
N PHE A 807 2.04 21.85 -45.85
CA PHE A 807 3.23 22.07 -45.03
C PHE A 807 4.08 23.20 -45.62
N ASP A 808 4.83 23.89 -44.77
CA ASP A 808 5.81 24.91 -45.17
C ASP A 808 7.19 24.28 -45.41
N ASP A 809 7.58 23.34 -44.54
CA ASP A 809 8.88 22.66 -44.59
C ASP A 809 8.78 21.22 -44.09
N PHE A 810 9.80 20.40 -44.35
CA PHE A 810 9.88 19.01 -43.89
C PHE A 810 11.30 18.62 -43.51
N SER A 811 11.45 17.63 -42.63
CA SER A 811 12.73 16.99 -42.32
C SER A 811 12.62 15.46 -42.42
N LEU A 812 13.72 14.81 -42.79
CA LEU A 812 13.87 13.35 -42.72
C LEU A 812 15.22 13.05 -42.08
N GLU A 813 15.19 12.62 -40.82
CA GLU A 813 16.37 12.37 -40.01
C GLU A 813 16.51 10.86 -39.71
N ILE A 814 17.76 10.38 -39.58
CA ILE A 814 18.06 9.00 -39.24
C ILE A 814 19.17 8.98 -38.20
N GLY A 815 18.85 8.65 -36.95
CA GLY A 815 19.83 8.48 -35.88
C GLY A 815 20.75 9.69 -35.65
N ARG A 816 20.22 10.91 -35.70
CA ARG A 816 21.00 12.13 -35.43
C ARG A 816 21.48 12.12 -33.99
N VAL A 817 22.80 12.27 -33.82
CA VAL A 817 23.47 12.29 -32.50
C VAL A 817 23.66 13.70 -31.94
N ASP A 818 23.62 14.73 -32.79
CA ASP A 818 23.71 16.13 -32.37
C ASP A 818 22.41 16.57 -31.72
N VAL A 819 22.51 17.36 -30.64
CA VAL A 819 21.34 17.91 -29.93
C VAL A 819 20.69 19.01 -30.77
N PRO A 820 19.35 18.98 -30.97
CA PRO A 820 18.42 18.00 -30.43
C PRO A 820 18.49 16.63 -31.15
N LEU A 821 18.43 15.52 -30.42
CA LEU A 821 18.41 14.17 -31.02
C LEU A 821 17.19 13.99 -31.94
N ALA A 822 17.33 13.12 -32.95
CA ALA A 822 16.24 12.77 -33.88
C ALA A 822 16.43 11.37 -34.47
N GLY A 823 15.33 10.66 -34.72
CA GLY A 823 15.34 9.36 -35.38
C GLY A 823 15.96 8.23 -34.55
N TRP A 824 15.52 8.06 -33.30
CA TRP A 824 15.92 6.97 -32.42
C TRP A 824 14.70 6.23 -31.87
N CYS A 825 14.84 4.92 -31.63
CA CYS A 825 13.86 4.12 -30.90
C CYS A 825 14.55 3.05 -30.04
N SER A 826 13.82 2.47 -29.11
CA SER A 826 14.28 1.37 -28.25
C SER A 826 13.16 0.35 -28.04
N VAL A 827 13.25 -0.79 -28.75
CA VAL A 827 12.31 -1.91 -28.59
C VAL A 827 12.72 -2.88 -27.48
N ASP A 828 14.03 -2.92 -27.19
CA ASP A 828 14.65 -3.76 -26.18
C ASP A 828 15.22 -2.88 -25.05
N TRP A 829 15.34 -3.45 -23.86
CA TRP A 829 16.01 -2.78 -22.74
C TRP A 829 17.47 -2.46 -23.08
N ARG A 830 17.88 -1.19 -22.84
CA ARG A 830 19.23 -0.66 -23.07
C ARG A 830 19.78 -0.84 -24.50
N LYS A 831 18.92 -1.00 -25.51
CA LYS A 831 19.35 -1.09 -26.91
C LYS A 831 18.69 -0.01 -27.76
N LEU A 832 19.50 0.95 -28.18
CA LEU A 832 19.09 2.00 -29.11
C LEU A 832 19.25 1.54 -30.55
N LEU A 833 18.28 1.89 -31.38
CA LEU A 833 18.30 1.66 -32.82
C LEU A 833 18.05 2.99 -33.54
N PRO A 834 18.87 3.35 -34.54
CA PRO A 834 18.56 4.49 -35.40
C PRO A 834 17.35 4.13 -36.27
N THR A 835 16.48 5.10 -36.50
CA THR A 835 15.27 4.93 -37.30
C THR A 835 14.90 6.19 -38.07
N ASN A 836 14.03 6.07 -39.06
CA ASN A 836 13.60 7.21 -39.87
C ASN A 836 12.57 8.04 -39.11
N GLN A 837 12.85 9.33 -38.94
CA GLN A 837 11.89 10.31 -38.44
C GLN A 837 11.54 11.30 -39.55
N LEU A 838 10.32 11.22 -40.05
CA LEU A 838 9.77 12.14 -41.06
C LEU A 838 8.91 13.19 -40.34
N GLN A 839 9.23 14.48 -40.52
CA GLN A 839 8.50 15.57 -39.89
C GLN A 839 8.04 16.60 -40.92
N PHE A 840 6.88 17.18 -40.68
CA PHE A 840 6.31 18.28 -41.46
C PHE A 840 6.06 19.48 -40.55
N PHE A 841 6.36 20.67 -41.06
CA PHE A 841 6.31 21.91 -40.28
C PHE A 841 5.36 22.91 -40.90
N GLN A 842 4.66 23.67 -40.06
CA GLN A 842 3.94 24.88 -40.44
C GLN A 842 4.20 25.97 -39.39
N ARG A 843 4.36 27.21 -39.84
CA ARG A 843 4.52 28.37 -38.96
C ARG A 843 3.28 29.24 -38.99
N GLY A 844 2.81 29.64 -37.82
CA GLY A 844 1.64 30.51 -37.70
C GLY A 844 0.97 30.40 -36.35
N SER A 845 -0.24 30.98 -36.26
CA SER A 845 -1.13 30.84 -35.10
C SER A 845 -2.15 29.70 -35.26
N GLU A 846 -2.29 29.18 -36.49
CA GLU A 846 -3.09 28.00 -36.84
C GLU A 846 -2.29 27.16 -37.84
N ALA A 847 -2.37 25.84 -37.73
CA ALA A 847 -1.84 24.89 -38.70
C ALA A 847 -2.87 23.83 -39.07
N ARG A 848 -2.81 23.37 -40.31
CA ARG A 848 -3.67 22.30 -40.84
C ARG A 848 -2.84 21.33 -41.66
N PHE A 849 -2.77 20.06 -41.25
CA PHE A 849 -2.10 19.01 -42.01
C PHE A 849 -3.12 18.01 -42.54
N LEU A 850 -2.92 17.56 -43.77
CA LEU A 850 -3.69 16.48 -44.37
C LEU A 850 -2.73 15.41 -44.87
N THR A 851 -2.66 14.32 -44.11
CA THR A 851 -1.72 13.24 -44.35
C THR A 851 -2.43 11.99 -44.79
N ARG A 852 -1.94 11.37 -45.85
CA ARG A 852 -2.35 10.03 -46.27
C ARG A 852 -1.19 9.08 -46.12
N ILE A 853 -1.46 7.93 -45.51
CA ILE A 853 -0.49 6.86 -45.32
C ILE A 853 -1.05 5.62 -46.02
N ARG A 854 -0.36 5.14 -47.06
CA ARG A 854 -0.79 3.99 -47.85
C ARG A 854 0.24 2.88 -47.79
N ILE A 855 -0.23 1.67 -47.49
CA ILE A 855 0.59 0.47 -47.40
C ILE A 855 0.60 -0.22 -48.77
N PHE A 856 1.73 -0.78 -49.18
CA PHE A 856 1.83 -1.60 -50.39
C PHE A 856 2.65 -2.87 -50.15
N ASP A 857 2.30 -3.96 -50.83
CA ASP A 857 3.10 -5.18 -50.82
C ASP A 857 4.30 -4.99 -51.76
N LYS A 858 5.50 -5.21 -51.25
CA LYS A 858 6.75 -5.10 -52.00
C LYS A 858 6.80 -6.04 -53.21
N LYS A 859 6.11 -7.19 -53.16
CA LYS A 859 6.08 -8.19 -54.23
C LYS A 859 5.12 -7.84 -55.36
N SER A 860 4.09 -7.04 -55.12
CA SER A 860 3.03 -6.75 -56.10
C SER A 860 3.31 -5.52 -56.97
N ARG A 861 4.55 -5.03 -57.05
CA ARG A 861 4.94 -3.76 -57.71
C ARG A 861 4.48 -3.69 -59.19
N THR A 862 3.34 -3.07 -59.43
CA THR A 862 3.03 -2.29 -60.64
C THR A 862 3.00 -0.82 -60.22
N ASP A 863 3.83 -0.01 -60.88
CA ASP A 863 4.09 1.43 -60.68
C ASP A 863 3.74 2.09 -59.31
N LEU A 864 4.78 2.45 -58.56
CA LEU A 864 4.66 3.20 -57.29
C LEU A 864 3.95 4.56 -57.43
N SER A 865 3.85 5.11 -58.66
CA SER A 865 3.12 6.35 -58.94
C SER A 865 1.61 6.22 -58.68
N GLU A 866 1.02 5.02 -58.81
CA GLU A 866 -0.40 4.75 -58.54
C GLU A 866 -0.77 4.93 -57.07
N TYR A 867 0.22 4.82 -56.17
CA TYR A 867 0.06 5.06 -54.75
C TYR A 867 0.12 6.55 -54.37
N CYS A 868 0.52 7.41 -55.33
CA CYS A 868 0.68 8.86 -55.15
C CYS A 868 -0.55 9.70 -55.59
N VAL A 869 -1.59 9.08 -56.16
CA VAL A 869 -2.80 9.76 -56.72
C VAL A 869 -4.07 9.29 -55.98
N PRO A 870 -5.09 10.16 -55.71
CA PRO A 870 -6.19 9.80 -54.81
C PRO A 870 -7.28 8.97 -55.49
N PRO A 871 -7.74 7.92 -54.80
CA PRO A 871 -9.14 7.90 -54.41
C PRO A 871 -9.26 7.93 -52.88
N VAL A 872 -10.19 8.75 -52.39
CA VAL A 872 -10.63 8.82 -50.99
C VAL A 872 -12.01 8.17 -50.95
N ALA A 873 -12.24 7.23 -50.04
CA ALA A 873 -13.58 6.66 -49.85
C ALA A 873 -14.57 7.80 -49.56
N ALA A 874 -15.74 7.81 -50.23
CA ALA A 874 -16.72 8.90 -50.13
C ALA A 874 -17.10 9.20 -48.66
N ASP A 875 -17.17 8.17 -47.83
CA ASP A 875 -17.51 8.26 -46.41
C ASP A 875 -16.43 8.97 -45.58
N ALA A 876 -15.14 8.84 -45.93
CA ALA A 876 -14.05 9.49 -45.18
C ALA A 876 -14.16 11.02 -45.21
N ARG A 877 -14.75 11.59 -46.28
CA ARG A 877 -15.00 13.04 -46.38
C ARG A 877 -16.02 13.54 -45.35
N GLN A 878 -16.99 12.71 -44.97
CA GLN A 878 -17.99 13.08 -43.98
C GLN A 878 -17.37 13.24 -42.58
N TYR A 879 -16.44 12.36 -42.22
CA TYR A 879 -15.85 12.33 -40.87
C TYR A 879 -14.65 13.27 -40.70
N LEU A 880 -13.86 13.46 -41.76
CA LEU A 880 -12.69 14.36 -41.72
C LEU A 880 -13.06 15.85 -41.92
N GLY A 881 -14.32 16.16 -42.24
CA GLY A 881 -14.86 17.51 -42.43
C GLY A 881 -14.63 18.09 -43.83
N ALA A 882 -15.49 19.04 -44.25
CA ALA A 882 -15.40 19.72 -45.56
C ALA A 882 -14.07 20.49 -45.71
N ASP A 883 -13.62 21.15 -44.65
CA ASP A 883 -12.35 21.88 -44.58
C ASP A 883 -11.10 21.01 -44.78
N GLY A 884 -11.18 19.69 -44.56
CA GLY A 884 -10.06 18.76 -44.71
C GLY A 884 -9.74 18.41 -46.18
N PHE A 885 -10.64 18.71 -47.12
CA PHE A 885 -10.47 18.41 -48.54
C PHE A 885 -10.53 19.64 -49.46
N ASP A 886 -10.78 20.83 -48.92
CA ASP A 886 -10.78 22.10 -49.67
C ASP A 886 -9.37 22.70 -49.85
N VAL A 887 -8.30 21.91 -49.66
CA VAL A 887 -6.96 22.27 -50.14
C VAL A 887 -6.94 22.05 -51.66
N VAL A 888 -7.28 23.11 -52.39
CA VAL A 888 -7.05 23.24 -53.83
C VAL A 888 -5.62 22.79 -54.13
N VAL A 889 -5.48 21.70 -54.89
CA VAL A 889 -4.21 21.29 -55.49
C VAL A 889 -3.76 22.46 -56.38
N PRO A 890 -2.65 23.16 -56.09
CA PRO A 890 -2.05 24.03 -57.09
C PRO A 890 -1.53 23.09 -58.19
N GLY A 891 -2.03 23.28 -59.41
CA GLY A 891 -1.76 22.44 -60.57
C GLY A 891 -0.30 22.37 -61.01
#